data_AF-A0A2T2VHN1-F1
#
_entry.id   AF-A0A2T2VHN1-F1
#
_cell.length_a   1.000
_cell.length_b   1.000
_cell.length_c   1.000
_cell.angle_alpha   90.00
_cell.angle_beta   90.00
_cell.angle_gamma   90.00
#
_symmetry.space_group_name_H-M   'P 1'
#
loop_
_entity.id
_entity.type
_entity.pdbx_description
1 polymer ?
#
loop_
_entity_poly.entity_id
_entity_poly.type
_entity_poly.pdbx_seq_one_letter_code
_entity_poly.pdbx_strand_id
1 'polypeptide(L)'
;MPREWELASTPEKQPGLIPNASALNDLSGNYQRAKFSWYRIDDLFFRNNNLTPDHIKADQSMQSNHYMREVLETEVFPNKQLPSGVPATMRTFDIAYFPNERGPYNYNYQEIKENGELANPEQKWGGIMRSIDQIDFQSANVEYIEFWMLDPFIYNENQQGGTMYINLGNVSEDILKDGVKSFENGMPKDGNLGQDVTETAWGYAPITTPINFAFANDPDSRKYQDVGLDGLTDDRERSFFDSTFLQRLDNQYGTGSEAYQQAQADPSADNYHFYRGSDYDQQERNIIQRYKDYNNHHGNSPTPEQWDEEYPTTGGLEPDVEDINNDFTLNQLEEYFQYEINITPSQLKVGQNYITDKRTANVKLENGNRESVTWYQFKIPVRSYDKKVGQVQGFKSVRFMRLFMNGFQDSVICRLADFNLVRGDWRRYLEDLSDPGEVIVGDPLDTTSFDIATVNIEENGDRDPINYVLPPGIEREVRYDRSELLQQNEQSLALRVNNLEDGDARAAFKNTSYDIRRYKNLEMYVHAEGSMDNRQMETGDLWLFLRLGTDFNQNYYEYAVPLKPTDEGATSAEAIWPSFNNIDLSLEQLGNAKIQRDRSNQALNEIFITPAKGSNGIIRVRGNPDLSDVQTFMLGVRNPKQDDNTYQDNGEPISSEVWVNELRVSNFDESGGWAANAKVETKLADFGNLTLSGSRKTIGFGGIEESLQ
;
A
#
# COMPACT_ATOMS: atom_id res chain seq x y z
N MET A 1 -13.78 -4.77 -0.37
CA MET A 1 -12.58 -4.88 -1.23
C MET A 1 -12.95 -4.79 -2.72
N PRO A 2 -13.37 -5.81 -3.51
CA PRO A 2 -13.73 -5.54 -4.92
C PRO A 2 -14.91 -4.59 -5.12
N ARG A 3 -15.94 -4.66 -4.26
CA ARG A 3 -17.11 -3.77 -4.27
C ARG A 3 -16.84 -2.32 -3.86
N GLU A 4 -15.65 -2.02 -3.35
CA GLU A 4 -15.26 -0.63 -3.04
C GLU A 4 -14.61 0.05 -4.25
N TRP A 5 -14.40 -0.69 -5.33
CA TRP A 5 -13.85 -0.19 -6.59
C TRP A 5 -14.95 -0.11 -7.63
N GLU A 6 -14.91 0.97 -8.39
CA GLU A 6 -15.84 1.30 -9.47
C GLU A 6 -15.05 1.58 -10.75
N LEU A 7 -15.75 1.67 -11.89
CA LEU A 7 -15.14 2.03 -13.16
C LEU A 7 -14.45 3.40 -13.05
N ALA A 8 -13.21 3.52 -13.53
CA ALA A 8 -12.51 4.80 -13.45
C ALA A 8 -12.99 5.83 -14.48
N SER A 9 -12.97 7.10 -14.12
CA SER A 9 -13.00 8.22 -15.07
C SER A 9 -11.71 8.27 -15.87
N THR A 10 -11.78 8.81 -17.08
CA THR A 10 -10.62 8.90 -17.98
C THR A 10 -9.52 9.79 -17.38
N PRO A 11 -8.28 9.29 -17.24
CA PRO A 11 -7.18 10.11 -16.73
C PRO A 11 -6.95 11.39 -17.54
N GLU A 12 -7.28 12.54 -16.95
CA GLU A 12 -7.18 13.83 -17.61
C GLU A 12 -5.77 14.43 -17.49
N LYS A 13 -5.53 15.52 -18.26
CA LYS A 13 -4.29 16.32 -18.24
C LYS A 13 -3.05 15.52 -18.64
N GLN A 14 -3.24 14.42 -19.35
CA GLN A 14 -2.17 13.55 -19.87
C GLN A 14 -2.37 13.22 -21.36
N PRO A 15 -2.42 14.24 -22.25
CA PRO A 15 -2.77 14.03 -23.66
C PRO A 15 -1.80 13.14 -24.43
N GLY A 16 -0.57 12.96 -23.95
CA GLY A 16 0.39 12.02 -24.52
C GLY A 16 0.11 10.56 -24.17
N LEU A 17 -0.63 10.30 -23.09
CA LEU A 17 -1.03 8.97 -22.63
C LEU A 17 -2.44 8.64 -23.10
N ILE A 18 -3.39 9.55 -22.89
CA ILE A 18 -4.78 9.40 -23.28
C ILE A 18 -5.24 10.67 -24.02
N PRO A 19 -5.32 10.61 -25.36
CA PRO A 19 -5.83 11.72 -26.17
C PRO A 19 -7.29 12.03 -25.84
N ASN A 20 -7.68 13.30 -25.97
CA ASN A 20 -9.06 13.79 -25.79
C ASN A 20 -9.70 13.54 -24.41
N ALA A 21 -8.94 13.13 -23.39
CA ALA A 21 -9.49 12.84 -22.05
C ALA A 21 -10.29 14.00 -21.41
N SER A 22 -9.99 15.25 -21.75
CA SER A 22 -10.69 16.44 -21.23
C SER A 22 -11.81 16.96 -22.16
N ALA A 23 -12.20 16.20 -23.19
CA ALA A 23 -13.30 16.57 -24.07
C ALA A 23 -14.62 16.48 -23.31
N LEU A 24 -15.26 17.63 -23.06
CA LEU A 24 -16.50 17.71 -22.30
C LEU A 24 -17.70 17.42 -23.20
N ASN A 25 -18.55 16.50 -22.76
CA ASN A 25 -19.77 16.09 -23.43
C ASN A 25 -19.51 15.62 -24.88
N ASP A 26 -18.46 14.82 -25.06
CA ASP A 26 -17.99 14.29 -26.35
C ASP A 26 -17.50 12.85 -26.16
N LEU A 27 -18.04 11.93 -26.97
CA LEU A 27 -17.73 10.50 -26.91
C LEU A 27 -16.24 10.18 -27.10
N SER A 28 -15.48 11.07 -27.75
CA SER A 28 -14.05 10.89 -27.99
C SER A 28 -13.21 10.79 -26.71
N GLY A 29 -13.75 11.24 -25.57
CA GLY A 29 -13.11 11.10 -24.25
C GLY A 29 -12.94 9.64 -23.78
N ASN A 30 -13.74 8.69 -24.28
CA ASN A 30 -13.65 7.26 -23.92
C ASN A 30 -13.19 6.36 -25.08
N TYR A 31 -12.77 6.91 -26.22
CA TYR A 31 -12.42 6.12 -27.42
C TYR A 31 -11.26 5.12 -27.24
N GLN A 32 -10.43 5.33 -26.22
CA GLN A 32 -9.29 4.47 -25.91
C GLN A 32 -9.59 3.48 -24.77
N ARG A 33 -10.82 3.42 -24.26
CA ARG A 33 -11.18 2.55 -23.13
C ARG A 33 -11.34 1.09 -23.58
N ALA A 34 -10.56 0.19 -23.00
CA ALA A 34 -10.61 -1.25 -23.22
C ALA A 34 -11.21 -1.99 -22.02
N LYS A 35 -11.53 -3.26 -22.22
CA LYS A 35 -12.19 -4.09 -21.22
C LYS A 35 -11.25 -4.33 -20.02
N PHE A 36 -11.79 -4.07 -18.84
CA PHE A 36 -11.08 -4.17 -17.57
C PHE A 36 -12.03 -4.81 -16.55
N SER A 37 -11.55 -5.80 -15.82
CA SER A 37 -12.35 -6.53 -14.81
C SER A 37 -11.57 -6.66 -13.51
N TRP A 38 -12.28 -6.58 -12.39
CA TRP A 38 -11.70 -6.66 -11.05
C TRP A 38 -12.57 -7.50 -10.13
N TYR A 39 -11.99 -8.53 -9.52
CA TYR A 39 -12.78 -9.52 -8.81
C TYR A 39 -11.99 -10.26 -7.73
N ARG A 40 -12.74 -11.07 -6.99
CA ARG A 40 -12.23 -12.14 -6.14
C ARG A 40 -12.87 -13.42 -6.65
N ILE A 41 -12.06 -14.41 -6.99
CA ILE A 41 -12.59 -15.71 -7.41
C ILE A 41 -13.32 -16.32 -6.21
N ASP A 42 -14.58 -16.70 -6.42
CA ASP A 42 -15.40 -17.32 -5.38
C ASP A 42 -14.90 -18.75 -5.09
N ASP A 43 -14.82 -19.08 -3.81
CA ASP A 43 -14.38 -20.40 -3.32
C ASP A 43 -15.17 -21.56 -3.98
N LEU A 44 -16.41 -21.32 -4.44
CA LEU A 44 -17.22 -22.35 -5.11
C LEU A 44 -16.48 -22.99 -6.28
N PHE A 45 -15.61 -22.26 -6.99
CA PHE A 45 -14.86 -22.80 -8.12
C PHE A 45 -13.80 -23.82 -7.70
N PHE A 46 -13.50 -23.93 -6.39
CA PHE A 46 -12.47 -24.81 -5.82
C PHE A 46 -13.05 -25.94 -4.95
N ARG A 47 -14.30 -25.82 -4.47
CA ARG A 47 -14.89 -26.82 -3.55
C ARG A 47 -15.41 -28.08 -4.25
N ASN A 48 -15.57 -28.07 -5.58
CA ASN A 48 -16.06 -29.20 -6.39
C ASN A 48 -17.40 -29.79 -5.87
N ASN A 49 -18.28 -28.94 -5.36
CA ASN A 49 -19.58 -29.32 -4.83
C ASN A 49 -20.68 -29.17 -5.91
N ASN A 50 -21.95 -29.11 -5.51
CA ASN A 50 -23.09 -28.95 -6.43
C ASN A 50 -23.29 -27.52 -6.96
N LEU A 51 -22.54 -26.54 -6.44
CA LEU A 51 -22.57 -25.15 -6.91
C LEU A 51 -21.47 -24.87 -7.94
N THR A 52 -20.44 -25.72 -7.99
CA THR A 52 -19.36 -25.66 -8.98
C THR A 52 -19.88 -26.15 -10.34
N PRO A 53 -19.73 -25.36 -11.43
CA PRO A 53 -20.09 -25.82 -12.78
C PRO A 53 -19.40 -27.14 -13.15
N ASP A 54 -20.13 -28.06 -13.77
CA ASP A 54 -19.66 -29.42 -14.03
C ASP A 54 -18.42 -29.46 -14.95
N HIS A 55 -18.33 -28.59 -15.97
CA HIS A 55 -17.17 -28.53 -16.86
C HIS A 55 -15.91 -28.03 -16.14
N ILE A 56 -16.04 -27.07 -15.21
CA ILE A 56 -14.91 -26.59 -14.38
C ILE A 56 -14.46 -27.68 -13.41
N LYS A 57 -15.43 -28.35 -12.77
CA LYS A 57 -15.15 -29.46 -11.84
C LYS A 57 -14.46 -30.65 -12.53
N ALA A 58 -14.80 -30.91 -13.80
CA ALA A 58 -14.18 -31.94 -14.60
C ALA A 58 -12.80 -31.52 -15.15
N ASP A 59 -12.54 -30.21 -15.30
CA ASP A 59 -11.30 -29.66 -15.82
C ASP A 59 -10.28 -29.30 -14.72
N GLN A 60 -9.54 -30.32 -14.30
CA GLN A 60 -8.43 -30.15 -13.36
C GLN A 60 -7.33 -29.22 -13.89
N SER A 61 -7.18 -29.07 -15.21
CA SER A 61 -6.17 -28.18 -15.79
C SER A 61 -6.53 -26.72 -15.58
N MET A 62 -7.82 -26.38 -15.71
CA MET A 62 -8.35 -25.05 -15.40
C MET A 62 -8.17 -24.71 -13.92
N GLN A 63 -8.53 -25.64 -13.02
CA GLN A 63 -8.35 -25.46 -11.57
C GLN A 63 -6.88 -25.44 -11.14
N SER A 64 -5.96 -25.87 -12.01
CA SER A 64 -4.51 -25.81 -11.78
C SER A 64 -3.86 -24.58 -12.39
N ASN A 65 -4.58 -23.79 -13.19
CA ASN A 65 -4.03 -22.60 -13.83
C ASN A 65 -3.75 -21.50 -12.79
N HIS A 66 -2.54 -20.97 -12.76
CA HIS A 66 -2.07 -19.97 -11.79
C HIS A 66 -2.92 -18.69 -11.75
N TYR A 67 -3.55 -18.31 -12.86
CA TYR A 67 -4.44 -17.15 -12.90
C TYR A 67 -5.86 -17.44 -12.38
N MET A 68 -6.23 -18.71 -12.21
CA MET A 68 -7.59 -19.12 -11.87
C MET A 68 -7.70 -19.96 -10.59
N ARG A 69 -6.62 -20.61 -10.16
CA ARG A 69 -6.61 -21.56 -9.05
C ARG A 69 -6.78 -20.90 -7.68
N GLU A 70 -7.10 -21.73 -6.69
CA GLU A 70 -7.03 -21.35 -5.29
C GLU A 70 -5.58 -21.02 -4.88
N VAL A 71 -5.41 -19.92 -4.16
CA VAL A 71 -4.12 -19.53 -3.55
C VAL A 71 -4.23 -19.75 -2.05
N LEU A 72 -3.25 -20.44 -1.48
CA LEU A 72 -3.19 -20.66 -0.04
C LEU A 72 -2.38 -19.55 0.62
N GLU A 73 -2.76 -19.15 1.84
CA GLU A 73 -2.06 -18.11 2.59
C GLU A 73 -0.60 -18.51 2.87
N THR A 74 -0.33 -19.79 3.10
CA THR A 74 1.02 -20.34 3.26
C THR A 74 1.89 -20.24 1.99
N GLU A 75 1.26 -20.06 0.82
CA GLU A 75 1.98 -19.84 -0.45
C GLU A 75 2.66 -18.48 -0.50
N VAL A 76 2.07 -17.45 0.14
CA VAL A 76 2.62 -16.08 0.20
C VAL A 76 3.26 -15.79 1.57
N PHE A 77 2.76 -16.37 2.65
CA PHE A 77 3.33 -16.27 4.02
C PHE A 77 3.55 -17.65 4.66
N PRO A 78 4.71 -18.33 4.46
CA PRO A 78 4.87 -19.73 4.88
C PRO A 78 5.02 -19.90 6.38
N ASN A 79 5.57 -18.88 7.05
CA ASN A 79 5.89 -18.88 8.47
C ASN A 79 4.73 -18.33 9.32
N LYS A 80 3.62 -17.96 8.68
CA LYS A 80 2.40 -17.50 9.33
C LYS A 80 1.65 -18.70 9.90
N GLN A 81 1.35 -18.64 11.19
CA GLN A 81 0.56 -19.66 11.87
C GLN A 81 -0.91 -19.33 11.75
N LEU A 82 -1.67 -20.23 11.11
CA LEU A 82 -3.11 -20.09 10.96
C LEU A 82 -3.83 -20.85 12.09
N PRO A 83 -4.88 -20.25 12.71
CA PRO A 83 -5.69 -20.96 13.69
C PRO A 83 -6.42 -22.16 13.07
N SER A 84 -6.59 -23.24 13.82
CA SER A 84 -7.35 -24.41 13.36
C SER A 84 -8.80 -24.03 13.03
N GLY A 85 -9.27 -24.52 11.88
CA GLY A 85 -10.64 -24.29 11.40
C GLY A 85 -10.85 -22.98 10.65
N VAL A 86 -9.82 -22.14 10.52
CA VAL A 86 -9.83 -21.03 9.56
C VAL A 86 -9.40 -21.56 8.19
N PRO A 87 -10.16 -21.28 7.10
CA PRO A 87 -9.73 -21.64 5.76
C PRO A 87 -8.37 -21.00 5.46
N ALA A 88 -7.39 -21.80 5.05
CA ALA A 88 -6.07 -21.31 4.67
C ALA A 88 -6.07 -20.63 3.28
N THR A 89 -7.23 -20.27 2.75
CA THR A 89 -7.37 -19.67 1.43
C THR A 89 -7.07 -18.18 1.50
N MET A 90 -6.12 -17.73 0.69
CA MET A 90 -5.83 -16.32 0.49
C MET A 90 -6.72 -15.77 -0.63
N ARG A 91 -7.56 -14.80 -0.29
CA ARG A 91 -8.41 -14.11 -1.27
C ARG A 91 -7.64 -12.98 -1.94
N THR A 92 -7.16 -13.22 -3.15
CA THR A 92 -6.47 -12.24 -3.98
C THR A 92 -7.45 -11.22 -4.56
N PHE A 93 -7.02 -9.97 -4.71
CA PHE A 93 -7.70 -8.99 -5.56
C PHE A 93 -7.15 -9.13 -6.97
N ASP A 94 -7.95 -9.72 -7.85
CA ASP A 94 -7.54 -10.05 -9.20
C ASP A 94 -7.98 -8.94 -10.15
N ILE A 95 -7.04 -8.46 -10.95
CA ILE A 95 -7.24 -7.45 -11.99
C ILE A 95 -6.91 -8.11 -13.33
N ALA A 96 -7.84 -8.08 -14.26
CA ALA A 96 -7.62 -8.58 -15.62
C ALA A 96 -7.93 -7.49 -16.64
N TYR A 97 -6.93 -7.19 -17.47
CA TYR A 97 -6.98 -6.17 -18.50
C TYR A 97 -6.88 -6.81 -19.89
N PHE A 98 -7.84 -6.48 -20.76
CA PHE A 98 -7.96 -7.02 -22.11
C PHE A 98 -7.88 -5.87 -23.13
N PRO A 99 -6.67 -5.44 -23.54
CA PRO A 99 -6.50 -4.23 -24.36
C PRO A 99 -7.10 -4.36 -25.78
N ASN A 100 -7.33 -5.60 -26.25
CA ASN A 100 -7.96 -5.87 -27.54
C ASN A 100 -9.49 -5.93 -27.48
N GLU A 101 -10.11 -5.84 -26.31
CA GLU A 101 -11.57 -5.94 -26.15
C GLU A 101 -12.16 -4.58 -25.78
N ARG A 102 -13.34 -4.26 -26.33
CA ARG A 102 -14.04 -2.99 -26.09
C ARG A 102 -14.51 -2.90 -24.63
N GLY A 103 -14.14 -1.81 -23.95
CA GLY A 103 -14.65 -1.52 -22.60
C GLY A 103 -15.98 -0.76 -22.62
N PRO A 104 -16.63 -0.63 -21.46
CA PRO A 104 -17.89 0.14 -21.33
C PRO A 104 -17.76 1.56 -21.87
N TYR A 105 -18.81 2.06 -22.50
CA TYR A 105 -18.97 3.41 -23.07
C TYR A 105 -17.88 3.80 -24.09
N ASN A 106 -17.33 2.84 -24.82
CA ASN A 106 -16.43 3.09 -25.94
C ASN A 106 -17.15 2.96 -27.30
N TYR A 107 -17.36 4.09 -27.98
CA TYR A 107 -18.04 4.19 -29.28
C TYR A 107 -17.08 4.44 -30.46
N ASN A 108 -15.79 4.10 -30.31
CA ASN A 108 -14.79 4.34 -31.33
C ASN A 108 -14.87 3.35 -32.49
N TYR A 109 -15.81 3.57 -33.42
CA TYR A 109 -15.97 2.73 -34.61
C TYR A 109 -14.72 2.70 -35.52
N GLN A 110 -13.87 3.73 -35.46
CA GLN A 110 -12.71 3.87 -36.36
C GLN A 110 -11.59 2.90 -36.00
N GLU A 111 -11.49 2.49 -34.73
CA GLU A 111 -10.45 1.61 -34.20
C GLU A 111 -11.02 0.27 -33.71
N ILE A 112 -12.14 -0.16 -34.29
CA ILE A 112 -12.68 -1.52 -34.15
C ILE A 112 -12.42 -2.27 -35.45
N LYS A 113 -11.88 -3.49 -35.35
CA LYS A 113 -11.68 -4.43 -36.46
C LYS A 113 -12.98 -5.15 -36.81
N GLU A 114 -13.06 -5.78 -37.98
CA GLU A 114 -14.26 -6.53 -38.42
C GLU A 114 -14.71 -7.64 -37.44
N ASN A 115 -13.78 -8.22 -36.68
CA ASN A 115 -14.03 -9.24 -35.65
C ASN A 115 -14.45 -8.66 -34.27
N GLY A 116 -14.64 -7.33 -34.16
CA GLY A 116 -15.03 -6.67 -32.90
C GLY A 116 -13.88 -6.30 -31.97
N GLU A 117 -12.65 -6.77 -32.23
CA GLU A 117 -11.48 -6.38 -31.45
C GLU A 117 -11.07 -4.91 -31.69
N LEU A 118 -10.47 -4.31 -30.67
CA LEU A 118 -9.83 -3.00 -30.78
C LEU A 118 -8.53 -3.08 -31.60
N ALA A 119 -8.28 -2.06 -32.41
CA ALA A 119 -7.00 -1.81 -33.06
C ALA A 119 -6.06 -1.03 -32.11
N ASN A 120 -4.74 -1.19 -32.30
CA ASN A 120 -3.68 -0.54 -31.50
C ASN A 120 -3.86 -0.73 -29.98
N PRO A 121 -3.87 -1.99 -29.48
CA PRO A 121 -4.09 -2.29 -28.06
C PRO A 121 -3.17 -1.54 -27.10
N GLU A 122 -1.94 -1.23 -27.52
CA GLU A 122 -0.96 -0.50 -26.75
C GLU A 122 -1.37 0.96 -26.44
N GLN A 123 -2.28 1.53 -27.23
CA GLN A 123 -2.84 2.87 -26.99
C GLN A 123 -4.09 2.84 -26.11
N LYS A 124 -4.63 1.64 -25.84
CA LYS A 124 -5.81 1.47 -25.02
C LYS A 124 -5.48 1.55 -23.54
N TRP A 125 -6.48 1.93 -22.76
CA TRP A 125 -6.39 1.94 -21.31
C TRP A 125 -7.62 1.33 -20.67
N GLY A 126 -7.49 0.83 -19.45
CA GLY A 126 -8.61 0.40 -18.62
C GLY A 126 -8.27 0.63 -17.16
N GLY A 127 -9.25 0.94 -16.33
CA GLY A 127 -8.97 1.23 -14.93
C GLY A 127 -10.19 1.30 -14.04
N ILE A 128 -9.89 1.34 -12.74
CA ILE A 128 -10.81 1.35 -11.63
C ILE A 128 -10.42 2.43 -10.63
N MET A 129 -11.37 2.92 -9.86
CA MET A 129 -11.10 3.88 -8.80
C MET A 129 -11.94 3.59 -7.56
N ARG A 130 -11.49 4.12 -6.43
CA ARG A 130 -12.16 4.00 -5.13
C ARG A 130 -11.99 5.27 -4.32
N SER A 131 -12.89 5.46 -3.37
CA SER A 131 -12.73 6.45 -2.31
C SER A 131 -11.78 5.96 -1.21
N ILE A 132 -11.20 6.93 -0.50
CA ILE A 132 -10.28 6.75 0.63
C ILE A 132 -10.92 7.35 1.87
N ASP A 133 -11.15 6.52 2.89
CA ASP A 133 -11.81 6.96 4.13
C ASP A 133 -10.92 7.93 4.93
N GLN A 134 -9.64 7.59 5.08
CA GLN A 134 -8.68 8.41 5.81
C GLN A 134 -7.87 9.29 4.84
N ILE A 135 -8.41 10.46 4.54
CA ILE A 135 -7.87 11.35 3.49
C ILE A 135 -6.58 12.09 3.89
N ASP A 136 -6.32 12.27 5.20
CA ASP A 136 -5.12 12.95 5.68
C ASP A 136 -4.01 11.93 5.96
N PHE A 137 -3.31 11.55 4.90
CA PHE A 137 -2.18 10.62 4.95
C PHE A 137 -1.02 11.15 5.78
N GLN A 138 -0.86 12.48 5.89
CA GLN A 138 0.19 13.05 6.75
C GLN A 138 -0.11 12.80 8.23
N SER A 139 -1.35 13.04 8.65
CA SER A 139 -1.76 12.78 10.04
C SER A 139 -1.85 11.27 10.33
N ALA A 140 -2.33 10.48 9.37
CA ALA A 140 -2.45 9.03 9.49
C ALA A 140 -1.11 8.28 9.32
N ASN A 141 -0.07 8.98 8.87
CA ASN A 141 1.26 8.45 8.57
C ASN A 141 1.24 7.29 7.55
N VAL A 142 0.40 7.41 6.53
CA VAL A 142 0.40 6.48 5.40
C VAL A 142 1.68 6.75 4.60
N GLU A 143 2.55 5.75 4.52
CA GLU A 143 3.85 5.88 3.86
C GLU A 143 3.96 5.02 2.61
N TYR A 144 3.27 3.87 2.55
CA TYR A 144 3.38 2.93 1.43
C TYR A 144 2.03 2.45 0.91
N ILE A 145 1.99 2.19 -0.40
CA ILE A 145 1.05 1.24 -1.00
C ILE A 145 1.79 -0.09 -1.09
N GLU A 146 1.25 -1.16 -0.50
CA GLU A 146 1.92 -2.46 -0.43
C GLU A 146 1.01 -3.57 -0.95
N PHE A 147 1.58 -4.50 -1.72
CA PHE A 147 0.92 -5.73 -2.17
C PHE A 147 1.93 -6.76 -2.67
N TRP A 148 1.51 -8.02 -2.68
CA TRP A 148 2.20 -9.11 -3.38
C TRP A 148 1.51 -9.38 -4.71
N MET A 149 2.23 -9.33 -5.82
CA MET A 149 1.69 -9.67 -7.14
C MET A 149 2.25 -11.00 -7.62
N LEU A 150 1.36 -11.92 -7.97
CA LEU A 150 1.71 -13.14 -8.70
C LEU A 150 2.36 -12.78 -10.03
N ASP A 151 3.43 -13.47 -10.43
CA ASP A 151 4.08 -13.26 -11.73
C ASP A 151 3.05 -13.30 -12.88
N PRO A 152 2.77 -12.15 -13.51
CA PRO A 152 1.77 -12.07 -14.57
C PRO A 152 2.26 -12.70 -15.88
N PHE A 153 3.53 -13.11 -15.98
CA PHE A 153 4.14 -13.68 -17.18
C PHE A 153 4.49 -15.17 -17.06
N ILE A 154 4.02 -15.85 -16.01
CA ILE A 154 4.34 -17.26 -15.71
C ILE A 154 4.12 -18.23 -16.88
N TYR A 155 3.17 -17.96 -17.77
CA TYR A 155 2.90 -18.79 -18.95
C TYR A 155 3.49 -18.26 -20.26
N ASN A 156 3.95 -17.01 -20.30
CA ASN A 156 4.55 -16.42 -21.49
C ASN A 156 5.52 -15.27 -21.15
N GLU A 157 6.80 -15.63 -20.97
CA GLU A 157 7.88 -14.68 -20.70
C GLU A 157 8.22 -13.75 -21.89
N ASN A 158 7.69 -14.00 -23.09
CA ASN A 158 7.94 -13.19 -24.28
C ASN A 158 6.93 -12.05 -24.47
N GLN A 159 5.92 -11.93 -23.61
CA GLN A 159 5.00 -10.78 -23.66
C GLN A 159 5.77 -9.49 -23.41
N GLN A 160 5.46 -8.44 -24.18
CA GLN A 160 6.12 -7.15 -24.02
C GLN A 160 5.78 -6.49 -22.67
N GLY A 161 4.56 -6.73 -22.18
CA GLY A 161 4.03 -6.09 -20.98
C GLY A 161 3.50 -4.68 -21.25
N GLY A 162 3.41 -3.88 -20.20
CA GLY A 162 2.90 -2.52 -20.23
C GLY A 162 3.12 -1.82 -18.89
N THR A 163 2.34 -0.78 -18.61
CA THR A 163 2.48 0.01 -17.38
C THR A 163 1.16 0.02 -16.60
N MET A 164 1.25 -0.30 -15.31
CA MET A 164 0.20 -0.08 -14.33
C MET A 164 0.47 1.26 -13.65
N TYR A 165 -0.56 2.09 -13.55
CA TYR A 165 -0.50 3.39 -12.94
C TYR A 165 -1.39 3.40 -11.70
N ILE A 166 -0.89 4.02 -10.64
CA ILE A 166 -1.69 4.34 -9.45
C ILE A 166 -1.71 5.86 -9.29
N ASN A 167 -2.89 6.41 -9.10
CA ASN A 167 -3.09 7.83 -8.82
C ASN A 167 -3.63 8.00 -7.41
N LEU A 168 -3.06 8.94 -6.64
CA LEU A 168 -3.51 9.32 -5.31
C LEU A 168 -3.80 10.82 -5.25
N GLY A 169 -5.04 11.20 -4.96
CA GLY A 169 -5.41 12.60 -4.79
C GLY A 169 -6.89 12.85 -4.98
N ASN A 170 -7.22 13.93 -5.67
CA ASN A 170 -8.54 14.15 -6.26
C ASN A 170 -8.54 13.56 -7.66
N VAL A 171 -9.42 12.60 -7.88
CA VAL A 171 -9.71 11.98 -9.16
C VAL A 171 -11.16 12.34 -9.48
N SER A 172 -11.45 12.60 -10.75
CA SER A 172 -12.81 12.91 -11.20
C SER A 172 -13.72 11.70 -10.99
N GLU A 173 -14.92 11.92 -10.48
CA GLU A 173 -15.99 10.93 -10.36
C GLU A 173 -16.91 10.93 -11.59
N ASP A 174 -16.78 11.95 -12.46
CA ASP A 174 -17.42 12.07 -13.78
C ASP A 174 -16.80 11.05 -14.75
N ILE A 175 -17.36 9.83 -14.76
CA ILE A 175 -16.95 8.67 -15.59
C ILE A 175 -17.38 8.91 -17.03
N LEU A 176 -18.61 9.38 -17.23
CA LEU A 176 -19.19 9.81 -18.49
C LEU A 176 -19.04 11.32 -18.61
N LYS A 177 -17.89 11.77 -19.10
CA LYS A 177 -17.49 13.19 -19.12
C LYS A 177 -18.53 14.10 -19.78
N ASP A 178 -19.50 14.60 -19.02
CA ASP A 178 -20.49 15.59 -19.44
C ASP A 178 -20.78 16.64 -18.36
N GLY A 179 -20.23 16.42 -17.15
CA GLY A 179 -20.32 17.34 -16.03
C GLY A 179 -21.66 17.31 -15.31
N VAL A 180 -22.52 16.33 -15.62
CA VAL A 180 -23.79 16.03 -14.94
C VAL A 180 -23.61 14.76 -14.13
N LYS A 181 -24.18 14.71 -12.93
CA LYS A 181 -24.08 13.52 -12.09
C LYS A 181 -25.04 12.45 -12.57
N SER A 182 -24.55 11.32 -13.05
CA SER A 182 -25.39 10.15 -13.28
C SER A 182 -25.69 9.39 -11.99
N PHE A 183 -26.93 8.96 -11.82
CA PHE A 183 -27.38 8.10 -10.73
C PHE A 183 -28.67 7.37 -11.08
N GLU A 184 -28.60 6.05 -11.11
CA GLU A 184 -29.67 5.18 -11.61
C GLU A 184 -31.01 5.34 -10.88
N ASN A 185 -30.99 5.50 -9.55
CA ASN A 185 -32.23 5.64 -8.78
C ASN A 185 -32.96 6.98 -9.00
N GLY A 186 -32.30 7.93 -9.66
CA GLY A 186 -32.91 9.18 -10.14
C GLY A 186 -33.67 9.05 -11.45
N MET A 187 -33.50 7.94 -12.18
CA MET A 187 -34.14 7.74 -13.46
C MET A 187 -35.67 7.59 -13.33
N PRO A 188 -36.47 8.09 -14.31
CA PRO A 188 -37.91 8.01 -14.29
C PRO A 188 -38.42 6.57 -14.16
N LYS A 189 -39.25 6.33 -13.15
CA LYS A 189 -39.77 4.99 -12.79
C LYS A 189 -40.62 4.33 -13.87
N ASP A 190 -41.24 5.13 -14.74
CA ASP A 190 -42.04 4.68 -15.87
C ASP A 190 -41.24 4.65 -17.19
N GLY A 191 -39.94 4.98 -17.12
CA GLY A 191 -39.05 5.10 -18.27
C GLY A 191 -39.31 6.34 -19.13
N ASN A 192 -40.14 7.30 -18.72
CA ASN A 192 -40.43 8.50 -19.52
C ASN A 192 -39.29 9.53 -19.46
N LEU A 193 -38.34 9.46 -20.41
CA LEU A 193 -37.20 10.37 -20.52
C LEU A 193 -37.54 11.81 -20.95
N GLY A 194 -38.83 12.16 -21.03
CA GLY A 194 -39.28 13.55 -21.24
C GLY A 194 -39.41 14.36 -19.95
N GLN A 195 -39.16 13.77 -18.78
CA GLN A 195 -39.31 14.39 -17.47
C GLN A 195 -38.11 14.10 -16.57
N ASP A 196 -37.71 15.07 -15.77
CA ASP A 196 -36.74 14.92 -14.67
C ASP A 196 -35.35 14.37 -15.06
N VAL A 197 -35.03 14.38 -16.35
CA VAL A 197 -33.72 14.03 -16.93
C VAL A 197 -33.26 15.09 -17.93
N THR A 198 -31.96 15.09 -18.23
CA THR A 198 -31.35 15.88 -19.31
C THR A 198 -30.60 14.97 -20.26
N GLU A 199 -30.68 15.26 -21.56
CA GLU A 199 -29.92 14.57 -22.59
C GLU A 199 -28.48 15.11 -22.65
N THR A 200 -27.51 14.21 -22.71
CA THR A 200 -26.06 14.48 -22.89
C THR A 200 -25.55 13.70 -24.08
N ALA A 201 -24.28 13.84 -24.46
CA ALA A 201 -23.70 13.05 -25.54
C ALA A 201 -23.63 11.56 -25.19
N TRP A 202 -23.64 11.22 -23.90
CA TRP A 202 -23.56 9.86 -23.40
C TRP A 202 -24.93 9.20 -23.19
N GLY A 203 -26.01 9.97 -23.07
CA GLY A 203 -27.35 9.42 -22.84
C GLY A 203 -28.24 10.38 -22.08
N TYR A 204 -28.86 9.92 -20.99
CA TYR A 204 -29.74 10.71 -20.13
C TYR A 204 -29.32 10.62 -18.67
N ALA A 205 -29.09 11.77 -18.04
CA ALA A 205 -28.79 11.87 -16.62
C ALA A 205 -29.95 12.56 -15.85
N PRO A 206 -30.27 12.16 -14.62
CA PRO A 206 -31.31 12.83 -13.82
C PRO A 206 -30.92 14.26 -13.45
N ILE A 207 -31.89 15.18 -13.46
CA ILE A 207 -31.71 16.56 -12.96
C ILE A 207 -32.23 16.78 -11.54
N THR A 208 -32.70 15.71 -10.91
CA THR A 208 -33.21 15.74 -9.54
C THR A 208 -32.06 15.73 -8.53
N THR A 209 -32.34 16.07 -7.27
CA THR A 209 -31.36 15.94 -6.20
C THR A 209 -31.54 14.58 -5.51
N PRO A 210 -30.50 13.73 -5.43
CA PRO A 210 -30.61 12.46 -4.73
C PRO A 210 -30.82 12.70 -3.23
N ILE A 211 -31.80 12.00 -2.65
CA ILE A 211 -32.08 12.02 -1.20
C ILE A 211 -31.30 10.90 -0.50
N ASN A 212 -31.19 9.77 -1.19
CA ASN A 212 -30.44 8.58 -0.81
C ASN A 212 -30.07 7.81 -2.11
N PHE A 213 -29.14 6.88 -2.00
CA PHE A 213 -28.85 5.90 -3.04
C PHE A 213 -29.60 4.64 -2.68
N ALA A 214 -30.81 4.53 -3.21
CA ALA A 214 -31.64 3.34 -3.06
C ALA A 214 -32.68 3.34 -4.17
N PHE A 215 -32.85 2.20 -4.81
CA PHE A 215 -33.87 2.01 -5.82
C PHE A 215 -35.30 2.12 -5.27
N ALA A 216 -36.26 2.31 -6.17
CA ALA A 216 -37.67 2.24 -5.82
C ALA A 216 -38.06 0.83 -5.30
N ASN A 217 -39.02 0.79 -4.38
CA ASN A 217 -39.60 -0.45 -3.86
C ASN A 217 -40.54 -1.17 -4.86
N ASP A 218 -40.77 -0.57 -6.03
CA ASP A 218 -41.60 -1.14 -7.09
C ASP A 218 -40.71 -1.90 -8.09
N PRO A 219 -40.82 -3.24 -8.19
CA PRO A 219 -39.99 -4.04 -9.09
C PRO A 219 -40.12 -3.64 -10.56
N ASP A 220 -41.30 -3.17 -10.99
CA ASP A 220 -41.54 -2.77 -12.39
C ASP A 220 -40.73 -1.53 -12.79
N SER A 221 -40.29 -0.72 -11.80
CA SER A 221 -39.43 0.43 -12.03
C SER A 221 -37.98 0.02 -12.27
N ARG A 222 -37.53 -1.15 -11.76
CA ARG A 222 -36.11 -1.54 -11.77
C ARG A 222 -35.52 -1.56 -13.17
N LYS A 223 -36.24 -2.13 -14.14
CA LYS A 223 -35.82 -2.22 -15.55
C LYS A 223 -35.62 -0.88 -16.26
N TYR A 224 -36.04 0.22 -15.64
CA TYR A 224 -35.85 1.59 -16.16
C TYR A 224 -34.86 2.40 -15.32
N GLN A 225 -34.42 1.86 -14.18
CA GLN A 225 -33.49 2.52 -13.26
C GLN A 225 -32.12 1.86 -13.30
N ASP A 226 -32.06 0.53 -13.23
CA ASP A 226 -30.84 -0.29 -13.36
C ASP A 226 -30.52 -0.46 -14.85
N VAL A 227 -29.98 0.61 -15.44
CA VAL A 227 -29.77 0.82 -16.88
C VAL A 227 -28.39 1.43 -17.17
N GLY A 228 -27.46 1.33 -16.22
CA GLY A 228 -26.11 1.85 -16.37
C GLY A 228 -26.00 3.36 -16.18
N LEU A 229 -24.77 3.86 -16.31
CA LEU A 229 -24.44 5.27 -16.11
C LEU A 229 -24.97 6.16 -17.23
N ASP A 230 -25.26 5.61 -18.41
CA ASP A 230 -25.82 6.37 -19.54
C ASP A 230 -27.33 6.61 -19.42
N GLY A 231 -28.01 5.91 -18.50
CA GLY A 231 -29.46 6.05 -18.31
C GLY A 231 -30.29 5.43 -19.44
N LEU A 232 -29.73 4.51 -20.22
CA LEU A 232 -30.37 3.93 -21.41
C LEU A 232 -30.47 2.40 -21.30
N THR A 233 -31.63 1.86 -21.66
CA THR A 233 -31.73 0.41 -21.94
C THR A 233 -31.11 0.12 -23.31
N ASP A 234 -30.62 -1.10 -23.57
CA ASP A 234 -30.11 -1.56 -24.89
C ASP A 234 -30.97 -1.13 -26.10
N ASP A 235 -32.29 -1.25 -25.99
CA ASP A 235 -33.22 -0.84 -27.07
C ASP A 235 -33.13 0.66 -27.41
N ARG A 236 -32.90 1.48 -26.39
CA ARG A 236 -32.75 2.93 -26.52
C ARG A 236 -31.35 3.30 -26.94
N GLU A 237 -30.32 2.64 -26.41
CA GLU A 237 -28.95 2.80 -26.89
C GLU A 237 -28.85 2.55 -28.39
N ARG A 238 -29.48 1.48 -28.89
CA ARG A 238 -29.53 1.17 -30.32
C ARG A 238 -30.09 2.33 -31.14
N SER A 239 -31.07 3.04 -30.61
CA SER A 239 -31.67 4.20 -31.29
C SER A 239 -30.83 5.47 -31.11
N PHE A 240 -30.26 5.67 -29.93
CA PHE A 240 -29.50 6.86 -29.55
C PHE A 240 -28.14 6.92 -30.27
N PHE A 241 -27.43 5.79 -30.30
CA PHE A 241 -26.11 5.65 -30.93
C PHE A 241 -26.18 5.12 -32.37
N ASP A 242 -27.37 5.06 -32.98
CA ASP A 242 -27.53 4.52 -34.34
C ASP A 242 -26.64 5.27 -35.35
N SER A 243 -26.74 6.59 -35.40
CA SER A 243 -26.02 7.41 -36.39
C SER A 243 -24.53 7.65 -36.06
N THR A 244 -24.17 7.59 -34.77
CA THR A 244 -22.82 7.86 -34.27
C THR A 244 -21.95 6.60 -34.24
N PHE A 245 -22.56 5.42 -34.06
CA PHE A 245 -21.84 4.17 -33.87
C PHE A 245 -22.32 3.03 -34.80
N LEU A 246 -23.58 2.62 -34.71
CA LEU A 246 -24.06 1.39 -35.38
C LEU A 246 -24.07 1.52 -36.91
N GLN A 247 -24.62 2.59 -37.46
CA GLN A 247 -24.58 2.86 -38.91
C GLN A 247 -23.14 3.05 -39.40
N ARG A 248 -22.21 3.51 -38.55
CA ARG A 248 -20.80 3.66 -38.94
C ARG A 248 -20.16 2.28 -39.11
N LEU A 249 -20.42 1.36 -38.20
CA LEU A 249 -19.97 -0.04 -38.31
C LEU A 249 -20.63 -0.76 -39.49
N ASP A 250 -21.93 -0.59 -39.72
CA ASP A 250 -22.62 -1.17 -40.88
C ASP A 250 -22.02 -0.66 -42.21
N ASN A 251 -21.78 0.65 -42.32
CA ASN A 251 -21.15 1.21 -43.51
C ASN A 251 -19.70 0.72 -43.73
N GLN A 252 -18.99 0.35 -42.66
CA GLN A 252 -17.59 -0.07 -42.71
C GLN A 252 -17.42 -1.58 -42.96
N TYR A 253 -18.23 -2.41 -42.30
CA TYR A 253 -18.08 -3.87 -42.28
C TYR A 253 -19.37 -4.64 -42.62
N GLY A 254 -20.52 -3.96 -42.64
CA GLY A 254 -21.83 -4.57 -42.86
C GLY A 254 -22.43 -5.23 -41.61
N THR A 255 -23.76 -5.35 -41.60
CA THR A 255 -24.55 -5.99 -40.51
C THR A 255 -24.19 -7.45 -40.18
N GLY A 256 -23.50 -8.15 -41.08
CA GLY A 256 -23.05 -9.52 -40.87
C GLY A 256 -21.73 -9.65 -40.11
N SER A 257 -21.00 -8.54 -39.90
CA SER A 257 -19.73 -8.53 -39.17
C SER A 257 -19.94 -8.79 -37.68
N GLU A 258 -18.97 -9.44 -37.05
CA GLU A 258 -18.99 -9.68 -35.61
C GLU A 258 -18.95 -8.35 -34.83
N ALA A 259 -18.18 -7.37 -35.32
CA ALA A 259 -18.17 -6.01 -34.77
C ALA A 259 -19.57 -5.38 -34.71
N TYR A 260 -20.34 -5.45 -35.81
CA TYR A 260 -21.70 -4.92 -35.82
C TYR A 260 -22.63 -5.75 -34.92
N GLN A 261 -22.54 -7.08 -34.95
CA GLN A 261 -23.42 -7.94 -34.14
C GLN A 261 -23.21 -7.74 -32.63
N GLN A 262 -21.95 -7.62 -32.19
CA GLN A 262 -21.63 -7.31 -30.80
C GLN A 262 -22.11 -5.92 -30.40
N ALA A 263 -21.83 -4.90 -31.23
CA ALA A 263 -22.30 -3.53 -30.99
C ALA A 263 -23.84 -3.40 -31.03
N GLN A 264 -24.52 -4.18 -31.87
CA GLN A 264 -25.98 -4.19 -31.95
C GLN A 264 -26.61 -4.85 -30.72
N ALA A 265 -25.96 -5.87 -30.16
CA ALA A 265 -26.42 -6.55 -28.95
C ALA A 265 -26.34 -5.62 -27.73
N ASP A 266 -25.19 -4.96 -27.57
CA ASP A 266 -24.86 -4.09 -26.44
C ASP A 266 -24.05 -2.87 -26.95
N PRO A 267 -24.71 -1.79 -27.43
CA PRO A 267 -24.02 -0.61 -27.93
C PRO A 267 -23.10 0.06 -26.90
N SER A 268 -23.51 0.15 -25.64
CA SER A 268 -22.73 0.77 -24.56
C SER A 268 -21.66 -0.15 -23.95
N ALA A 269 -21.64 -1.45 -24.24
CA ALA A 269 -20.71 -2.44 -23.69
C ALA A 269 -20.73 -2.53 -22.14
N ASP A 270 -21.85 -2.18 -21.51
CA ASP A 270 -22.01 -2.04 -20.07
C ASP A 270 -23.06 -2.99 -19.48
N ASN A 271 -23.47 -4.03 -20.23
CA ASN A 271 -24.33 -5.09 -19.72
C ASN A 271 -23.62 -5.96 -18.68
N TYR A 272 -24.29 -6.17 -17.55
CA TYR A 272 -23.85 -7.04 -16.47
C TYR A 272 -24.09 -8.52 -16.78
N HIS A 273 -23.21 -9.39 -16.28
CA HIS A 273 -23.47 -10.82 -16.27
C HIS A 273 -23.00 -11.50 -14.98
N PHE A 274 -23.87 -12.30 -14.36
CA PHE A 274 -23.50 -13.07 -13.17
C PHE A 274 -22.56 -14.23 -13.55
N TYR A 275 -21.47 -14.41 -12.81
CA TYR A 275 -20.42 -15.38 -13.12
C TYR A 275 -20.86 -16.85 -13.09
N ARG A 276 -22.06 -17.15 -12.57
CA ARG A 276 -22.66 -18.50 -12.54
C ARG A 276 -23.75 -18.74 -13.58
N GLY A 277 -24.00 -17.82 -14.51
CA GLY A 277 -25.06 -17.99 -15.52
C GLY A 277 -24.97 -19.33 -16.27
N SER A 278 -26.12 -19.95 -16.50
CA SER A 278 -26.25 -21.27 -17.13
C SER A 278 -25.86 -21.26 -18.62
N ASP A 279 -25.93 -20.10 -19.27
CA ASP A 279 -25.42 -19.87 -20.63
C ASP A 279 -23.88 -19.92 -20.67
N TYR A 280 -23.20 -19.40 -19.63
CA TYR A 280 -21.74 -19.51 -19.47
C TYR A 280 -21.32 -20.96 -19.22
N ASP A 281 -22.17 -21.76 -18.56
CA ASP A 281 -21.96 -23.21 -18.41
C ASP A 281 -22.10 -23.93 -19.77
N GLN A 282 -23.13 -23.60 -20.56
CA GLN A 282 -23.33 -24.17 -21.90
C GLN A 282 -22.20 -23.81 -22.88
N GLN A 283 -21.63 -22.62 -22.74
CA GLN A 283 -20.47 -22.15 -23.52
C GLN A 283 -19.13 -22.65 -22.96
N GLU A 284 -19.15 -23.41 -21.86
CA GLU A 284 -17.97 -23.91 -21.15
C GLU A 284 -16.95 -22.80 -20.79
N ARG A 285 -17.44 -21.59 -20.46
CA ARG A 285 -16.57 -20.45 -20.11
C ARG A 285 -15.70 -20.75 -18.91
N ASN A 286 -14.42 -20.36 -18.99
CA ASN A 286 -13.47 -20.47 -17.90
C ASN A 286 -13.71 -19.40 -16.82
N ILE A 287 -13.01 -19.49 -15.69
CA ILE A 287 -13.23 -18.60 -14.53
C ILE A 287 -12.97 -17.13 -14.89
N ILE A 288 -11.90 -16.81 -15.63
CA ILE A 288 -11.60 -15.42 -16.04
C ILE A 288 -12.72 -14.85 -16.93
N GLN A 289 -13.17 -15.63 -17.92
CA GLN A 289 -14.24 -15.22 -18.83
C GLN A 289 -15.56 -14.95 -18.11
N ARG A 290 -15.83 -15.66 -17.01
CA ARG A 290 -17.04 -15.49 -16.20
C ARG A 290 -17.07 -14.18 -15.42
N TYR A 291 -15.92 -13.62 -15.10
CA TYR A 291 -15.81 -12.35 -14.38
C TYR A 291 -15.67 -11.13 -15.30
N LYS A 292 -15.50 -11.31 -16.62
CA LYS A 292 -15.30 -10.20 -17.57
C LYS A 292 -16.39 -9.14 -17.49
N ASP A 293 -17.65 -9.56 -17.43
CA ASP A 293 -18.83 -8.67 -17.47
C ASP A 293 -19.48 -8.52 -16.08
N TYR A 294 -18.85 -9.02 -15.02
CA TYR A 294 -19.42 -8.99 -13.67
C TYR A 294 -19.37 -7.60 -13.02
N ASN A 295 -18.54 -6.69 -13.54
CA ASN A 295 -18.37 -5.34 -13.01
C ASN A 295 -19.15 -4.26 -13.78
N ASN A 296 -19.88 -4.67 -14.81
CA ASN A 296 -20.67 -3.79 -15.66
C ASN A 296 -21.95 -3.31 -14.94
N HIS A 297 -22.51 -2.19 -15.37
CA HIS A 297 -23.54 -1.46 -14.60
C HIS A 297 -24.97 -1.91 -14.94
N HIS A 298 -25.32 -1.94 -16.23
CA HIS A 298 -26.69 -2.23 -16.66
C HIS A 298 -27.12 -3.65 -16.28
N GLY A 299 -28.10 -3.74 -15.38
CA GLY A 299 -28.70 -5.00 -14.95
C GLY A 299 -27.95 -5.70 -13.82
N ASN A 300 -27.09 -4.98 -13.09
CA ASN A 300 -26.28 -5.56 -12.01
C ASN A 300 -27.04 -5.70 -10.68
N SER A 301 -28.23 -5.10 -10.59
CA SER A 301 -29.07 -5.04 -9.40
C SER A 301 -30.49 -5.57 -9.64
N PRO A 302 -30.68 -6.76 -10.24
CA PRO A 302 -32.01 -7.28 -10.57
C PRO A 302 -32.81 -7.64 -9.32
N THR A 303 -34.12 -7.42 -9.38
CA THR A 303 -35.07 -7.93 -8.37
C THR A 303 -35.29 -9.44 -8.50
N PRO A 304 -35.82 -10.13 -7.47
CA PRO A 304 -36.09 -11.58 -7.54
C PRO A 304 -36.96 -12.01 -8.72
N GLU A 305 -37.86 -11.16 -9.18
CA GLU A 305 -38.72 -11.40 -10.34
C GLU A 305 -37.97 -11.27 -11.69
N GLN A 306 -36.76 -10.71 -11.69
CA GLN A 306 -35.90 -10.47 -12.86
C GLN A 306 -34.69 -11.40 -12.93
N TRP A 307 -34.54 -12.34 -11.99
CA TRP A 307 -33.46 -13.32 -12.09
C TRP A 307 -33.72 -14.29 -13.25
N ASP A 308 -32.74 -14.44 -14.13
CA ASP A 308 -32.76 -15.46 -15.19
C ASP A 308 -32.44 -16.87 -14.66
N GLU A 309 -31.99 -16.96 -13.41
CA GLU A 309 -31.58 -18.19 -12.74
C GLU A 309 -32.45 -18.48 -11.50
N GLU A 310 -32.46 -19.74 -11.03
CA GLU A 310 -33.22 -20.14 -9.82
C GLU A 310 -32.62 -19.59 -8.50
N TYR A 311 -31.53 -18.84 -8.57
CA TYR A 311 -30.80 -18.29 -7.43
C TYR A 311 -30.46 -16.80 -7.68
N PRO A 312 -30.15 -16.04 -6.62
CA PRO A 312 -29.82 -14.63 -6.78
C PRO A 312 -28.64 -14.41 -7.74
N THR A 313 -28.87 -13.62 -8.78
CA THR A 313 -27.86 -13.17 -9.75
C THR A 313 -27.41 -11.72 -9.51
N THR A 314 -27.75 -11.18 -8.35
CA THR A 314 -27.50 -9.79 -7.98
C THR A 314 -26.02 -9.51 -7.69
N GLY A 315 -25.42 -8.57 -8.42
CA GLY A 315 -24.06 -8.05 -8.20
C GLY A 315 -23.99 -7.06 -7.04
N GLY A 316 -24.96 -6.14 -6.97
CA GLY A 316 -25.12 -5.09 -5.96
C GLY A 316 -26.60 -4.82 -5.63
N LEU A 317 -26.89 -4.17 -4.51
CA LEU A 317 -28.25 -3.71 -4.18
C LEU A 317 -28.40 -2.20 -4.32
N GLU A 318 -27.28 -1.50 -4.37
CA GLU A 318 -27.19 -0.05 -4.47
C GLU A 318 -27.19 0.35 -5.96
N PRO A 319 -27.80 1.48 -6.32
CA PRO A 319 -27.73 2.01 -7.68
C PRO A 319 -26.30 2.41 -8.04
N ASP A 320 -25.98 2.32 -9.33
CA ASP A 320 -24.73 2.89 -9.85
C ASP A 320 -24.84 4.41 -9.93
N VAL A 321 -23.80 5.09 -9.46
CA VAL A 321 -23.77 6.54 -9.27
C VAL A 321 -22.36 7.09 -9.49
N GLU A 322 -22.25 8.24 -10.14
CA GLU A 322 -21.00 9.03 -10.22
C GLU A 322 -20.75 9.85 -8.93
N ASP A 323 -20.64 9.14 -7.79
CA ASP A 323 -20.50 9.68 -6.42
C ASP A 323 -19.88 8.61 -5.50
N ILE A 324 -18.61 8.30 -5.76
CA ILE A 324 -17.87 7.15 -5.21
C ILE A 324 -17.60 7.35 -3.71
N ASN A 325 -17.45 8.60 -3.27
CA ASN A 325 -17.27 8.93 -1.87
C ASN A 325 -18.60 9.12 -1.10
N ASN A 326 -19.74 9.02 -1.78
CA ASN A 326 -21.09 9.17 -1.23
C ASN A 326 -21.32 10.51 -0.50
N ASP A 327 -20.76 11.62 -1.01
CA ASP A 327 -20.93 12.96 -0.45
C ASP A 327 -22.11 13.76 -1.04
N PHE A 328 -22.88 13.13 -1.93
CA PHE A 328 -24.02 13.68 -2.66
C PHE A 328 -23.64 14.70 -3.73
N THR A 329 -22.36 14.91 -4.02
CA THR A 329 -21.87 15.82 -5.05
C THR A 329 -21.05 15.09 -6.12
N LEU A 330 -20.91 15.71 -7.29
CA LEU A 330 -20.03 15.20 -8.35
C LEU A 330 -18.70 15.93 -8.27
N ASN A 331 -17.62 15.22 -7.94
CA ASN A 331 -16.29 15.80 -8.02
C ASN A 331 -15.71 15.66 -9.45
N GLN A 332 -15.37 16.78 -10.08
CA GLN A 332 -14.78 16.80 -11.42
C GLN A 332 -13.28 17.15 -11.41
N LEU A 333 -12.66 17.23 -10.23
CA LEU A 333 -11.28 17.67 -10.07
C LEU A 333 -10.28 16.54 -10.35
N GLU A 334 -9.38 16.78 -11.29
CA GLU A 334 -8.23 15.92 -11.58
C GLU A 334 -6.93 16.55 -11.04
N GLU A 335 -6.60 16.24 -9.80
CA GLU A 335 -5.41 16.71 -9.10
C GLU A 335 -4.81 15.61 -8.20
N TYR A 336 -3.77 14.95 -8.68
CA TYR A 336 -3.23 13.74 -8.03
C TYR A 336 -1.73 13.59 -8.24
N PHE A 337 -1.13 12.75 -7.41
CA PHE A 337 0.19 12.18 -7.59
C PHE A 337 0.04 10.85 -8.33
N GLN A 338 0.92 10.58 -9.28
CA GLN A 338 0.92 9.38 -10.11
C GLN A 338 2.21 8.59 -9.86
N TYR A 339 2.05 7.27 -9.76
CA TYR A 339 3.12 6.27 -9.63
C TYR A 339 3.03 5.33 -10.82
N GLU A 340 4.16 5.08 -11.47
CA GLU A 340 4.28 4.26 -12.67
C GLU A 340 4.97 2.94 -12.35
N ILE A 341 4.24 1.83 -12.51
CA ILE A 341 4.73 0.48 -12.23
C ILE A 341 4.85 -0.25 -13.57
N ASN A 342 6.09 -0.49 -14.01
CA ASN A 342 6.36 -1.16 -15.28
C ASN A 342 6.16 -2.66 -15.14
N ILE A 343 5.07 -3.18 -15.71
CA ILE A 343 4.74 -4.60 -15.70
C ILE A 343 5.30 -5.21 -16.98
N THR A 344 6.59 -5.48 -17.00
CA THR A 344 7.28 -6.18 -18.09
C THR A 344 8.21 -7.24 -17.53
N PRO A 345 8.46 -8.37 -18.22
CA PRO A 345 9.34 -9.43 -17.71
C PRO A 345 10.73 -8.92 -17.31
N SER A 346 11.26 -7.92 -18.03
CA SER A 346 12.59 -7.36 -17.78
C SER A 346 12.70 -6.48 -16.53
N GLN A 347 11.57 -5.93 -16.05
CA GLN A 347 11.47 -4.98 -14.94
C GLN A 347 10.97 -5.63 -13.64
N LEU A 348 10.55 -6.91 -13.67
CA LEU A 348 10.18 -7.67 -12.47
C LEU A 348 11.43 -8.19 -11.73
N LYS A 349 12.20 -7.26 -11.16
CA LYS A 349 13.45 -7.52 -10.43
C LYS A 349 13.48 -6.78 -9.11
N VAL A 350 13.91 -7.47 -8.06
CA VAL A 350 14.09 -6.90 -6.72
C VAL A 350 15.09 -5.74 -6.77
N GLY A 351 14.77 -4.64 -6.09
CA GLY A 351 15.58 -3.42 -6.03
C GLY A 351 15.22 -2.37 -7.09
N GLN A 352 14.30 -2.66 -8.01
CA GLN A 352 13.83 -1.73 -9.04
C GLN A 352 12.30 -1.75 -9.11
N ASN A 353 11.69 -0.76 -9.75
CA ASN A 353 10.24 -0.75 -10.04
C ASN A 353 9.35 -0.96 -8.80
N TYR A 354 9.77 -0.41 -7.65
CA TYR A 354 9.14 -0.56 -6.35
C TYR A 354 9.10 -2.01 -5.79
N ILE A 355 9.84 -2.96 -6.37
CA ILE A 355 9.89 -4.34 -5.91
C ILE A 355 10.92 -4.47 -4.79
N THR A 356 10.46 -4.77 -3.58
CA THR A 356 11.31 -4.89 -2.39
C THR A 356 11.75 -6.31 -2.09
N ASP A 357 10.99 -7.29 -2.55
CA ASP A 357 11.27 -8.71 -2.35
C ASP A 357 10.58 -9.57 -3.44
N LYS A 358 10.99 -10.83 -3.54
CA LYS A 358 10.29 -11.85 -4.31
C LYS A 358 10.31 -13.18 -3.57
N ARG A 359 9.24 -13.95 -3.73
CA ARG A 359 9.12 -15.27 -3.12
C ARG A 359 8.77 -16.32 -4.16
N THR A 360 9.53 -17.41 -4.20
CA THR A 360 9.26 -18.55 -5.09
C THR A 360 8.68 -19.72 -4.29
N ALA A 361 7.40 -20.04 -4.51
CA ALA A 361 6.71 -21.14 -3.86
C ALA A 361 6.63 -22.37 -4.77
N ASN A 362 6.86 -23.55 -4.20
CA ASN A 362 6.63 -24.83 -4.88
C ASN A 362 5.24 -25.37 -4.49
N VAL A 363 4.26 -25.20 -5.37
CA VAL A 363 2.86 -25.51 -5.09
C VAL A 363 2.47 -26.87 -5.66
N LYS A 364 1.63 -27.62 -4.94
CA LYS A 364 0.96 -28.81 -5.47
C LYS A 364 -0.37 -28.39 -6.07
N LEU A 365 -0.52 -28.60 -7.37
CA LEU A 365 -1.72 -28.24 -8.13
C LEU A 365 -2.77 -29.36 -8.08
N GLU A 366 -4.00 -29.03 -8.46
CA GLU A 366 -5.15 -29.97 -8.44
C GLU A 366 -4.98 -31.13 -9.45
N ASN A 367 -4.30 -30.88 -10.57
CA ASN A 367 -3.90 -31.90 -11.54
C ASN A 367 -2.82 -32.87 -11.01
N GLY A 368 -2.31 -32.66 -9.79
CA GLY A 368 -1.30 -33.48 -9.13
C GLY A 368 0.15 -33.07 -9.39
N ASN A 369 0.40 -32.14 -10.32
CA ASN A 369 1.74 -31.63 -10.60
C ASN A 369 2.25 -30.73 -9.48
N ARG A 370 3.57 -30.55 -9.44
CA ARG A 370 4.22 -29.52 -8.64
C ARG A 370 4.83 -28.48 -9.56
N GLU A 371 4.45 -27.23 -9.38
CA GLU A 371 4.93 -26.11 -10.18
C GLU A 371 5.52 -25.04 -9.26
N SER A 372 6.52 -24.33 -9.78
CA SER A 372 7.18 -23.23 -9.09
C SER A 372 6.54 -21.93 -9.53
N VAL A 373 6.16 -21.09 -8.57
CA VAL A 373 5.45 -19.83 -8.83
C VAL A 373 6.10 -18.71 -8.05
N THR A 374 6.24 -17.54 -8.67
CA THR A 374 6.86 -16.37 -8.06
C THR A 374 5.82 -15.33 -7.70
N TRP A 375 5.94 -14.78 -6.49
CA TRP A 375 5.22 -13.61 -6.00
C TRP A 375 6.22 -12.47 -5.79
N TYR A 376 5.89 -11.26 -6.24
CA TYR A 376 6.73 -10.07 -6.10
C TYR A 376 6.10 -9.12 -5.10
N GLN A 377 6.85 -8.67 -4.10
CA GLN A 377 6.38 -7.65 -3.14
C GLN A 377 6.62 -6.27 -3.72
N PHE A 378 5.55 -5.54 -3.97
CA PHE A 378 5.58 -4.13 -4.34
C PHE A 378 5.36 -3.28 -3.10
N LYS A 379 6.23 -2.29 -2.90
CA LYS A 379 6.14 -1.31 -1.82
C LYS A 379 6.42 0.08 -2.38
N ILE A 380 5.36 0.81 -2.67
CA ILE A 380 5.41 2.09 -3.39
C ILE A 380 5.37 3.21 -2.36
N PRO A 381 6.46 3.98 -2.17
CA PRO A 381 6.49 5.08 -1.22
C PRO A 381 5.59 6.22 -1.70
N VAL A 382 4.58 6.57 -0.92
CA VAL A 382 3.58 7.57 -1.31
C VAL A 382 4.22 8.95 -1.56
N ARG A 383 5.33 9.28 -0.91
CA ARG A 383 5.99 10.58 -1.12
C ARG A 383 6.88 10.62 -2.37
N SER A 384 7.21 9.47 -2.95
CA SER A 384 8.10 9.33 -4.12
C SER A 384 7.27 9.12 -5.38
N TYR A 385 6.51 10.13 -5.78
CA TYR A 385 5.67 10.08 -6.98
C TYR A 385 6.48 10.41 -8.25
N ASP A 386 6.13 9.76 -9.36
CA ASP A 386 6.76 9.98 -10.67
C ASP A 386 6.26 11.27 -11.33
N LYS A 387 4.98 11.59 -11.13
CA LYS A 387 4.35 12.76 -11.73
C LYS A 387 3.32 13.40 -10.82
N LYS A 388 3.28 14.72 -10.85
CA LYS A 388 2.23 15.53 -10.23
C LYS A 388 1.32 16.09 -11.32
N VAL A 389 0.02 15.79 -11.26
CA VAL A 389 -0.99 16.27 -12.19
C VAL A 389 -1.92 17.27 -11.48
N GLY A 390 -2.18 18.41 -12.12
CA GLY A 390 -3.00 19.47 -11.51
C GLY A 390 -2.32 20.24 -10.37
N GLN A 391 -3.09 20.87 -9.49
CA GLN A 391 -2.59 21.72 -8.40
C GLN A 391 -2.59 21.05 -7.02
N VAL A 392 -2.45 19.72 -6.96
CA VAL A 392 -2.46 18.96 -5.69
C VAL A 392 -1.38 19.45 -4.71
N GLN A 393 -1.75 19.68 -3.44
CA GLN A 393 -0.84 20.17 -2.39
C GLN A 393 -0.63 19.16 -1.28
N GLY A 394 0.48 18.42 -1.36
CA GLY A 394 0.86 17.42 -0.37
C GLY A 394 -0.22 16.34 -0.16
N PHE A 395 -0.10 15.61 0.95
CA PHE A 395 -0.89 14.39 1.20
C PHE A 395 -1.92 14.57 2.33
N LYS A 396 -2.46 15.79 2.51
CA LYS A 396 -3.47 16.07 3.54
C LYS A 396 -4.90 15.78 3.13
N SER A 397 -5.14 15.63 1.82
CA SER A 397 -6.48 15.45 1.26
C SER A 397 -6.43 14.50 0.05
N VAL A 398 -6.01 13.26 0.29
CA VAL A 398 -6.04 12.17 -0.70
C VAL A 398 -7.42 11.52 -0.62
N ARG A 399 -8.35 11.90 -1.50
CA ARG A 399 -9.74 11.44 -1.45
C ARG A 399 -9.99 10.15 -2.23
N PHE A 400 -9.23 9.94 -3.30
CA PHE A 400 -9.42 8.83 -4.22
C PHE A 400 -8.11 8.15 -4.56
N MET A 401 -8.23 6.86 -4.87
CA MET A 401 -7.19 6.07 -5.52
C MET A 401 -7.73 5.59 -6.86
N ARG A 402 -7.02 5.85 -7.97
CA ARG A 402 -7.32 5.28 -9.30
C ARG A 402 -6.18 4.38 -9.74
N LEU A 403 -6.49 3.14 -10.12
CA LEU A 403 -5.56 2.20 -10.72
C LEU A 403 -5.96 2.00 -12.18
N PHE A 404 -5.02 2.18 -13.11
CA PHE A 404 -5.29 1.92 -14.53
C PHE A 404 -4.09 1.31 -15.24
N MET A 405 -4.32 0.66 -16.37
CA MET A 405 -3.30 -0.01 -17.18
C MET A 405 -3.29 0.55 -18.60
N ASN A 406 -2.11 0.71 -19.18
CA ASN A 406 -1.91 1.18 -20.56
C ASN A 406 -0.60 0.58 -21.13
N GLY A 407 -0.44 0.57 -22.46
CA GLY A 407 0.79 0.09 -23.11
C GLY A 407 0.85 -1.41 -23.37
N PHE A 408 -0.18 -2.18 -22.99
CA PHE A 408 -0.23 -3.62 -23.20
C PHE A 408 -0.72 -3.97 -24.61
N GLN A 409 -0.05 -4.93 -25.26
CA GLN A 409 -0.50 -5.52 -26.53
C GLN A 409 -1.36 -6.77 -26.33
N ASP A 410 -1.07 -7.53 -25.27
CA ASP A 410 -1.74 -8.77 -24.89
C ASP A 410 -2.53 -8.59 -23.60
N SER A 411 -3.48 -9.49 -23.36
CA SER A 411 -4.21 -9.50 -22.08
C SER A 411 -3.30 -9.90 -20.94
N VAL A 412 -3.50 -9.27 -19.78
CA VAL A 412 -2.70 -9.49 -18.57
C VAL A 412 -3.62 -9.71 -17.37
N ILE A 413 -3.24 -10.64 -16.49
CA ILE A 413 -3.93 -10.93 -15.23
C ILE A 413 -2.95 -10.71 -14.09
N CYS A 414 -3.24 -9.73 -13.24
CA CYS A 414 -2.48 -9.42 -12.03
C CYS A 414 -3.28 -9.88 -10.82
N ARG A 415 -2.78 -10.89 -10.10
CA ARG A 415 -3.39 -11.35 -8.84
C ARG A 415 -2.65 -10.72 -7.68
N LEU A 416 -3.36 -9.86 -6.94
CA LEU A 416 -2.78 -9.06 -5.85
C LEU A 416 -3.17 -9.65 -4.50
N ALA A 417 -2.20 -10.17 -3.77
CA ALA A 417 -2.32 -10.56 -2.38
C ALA A 417 -2.00 -9.38 -1.46
N ASP A 418 -2.78 -9.24 -0.39
CA ASP A 418 -2.59 -8.25 0.67
C ASP A 418 -2.41 -6.79 0.21
N PHE A 419 -3.27 -6.33 -0.72
CA PHE A 419 -3.23 -4.96 -1.23
C PHE A 419 -3.75 -3.93 -0.24
N ASN A 420 -2.84 -3.15 0.36
CA ASN A 420 -3.14 -2.23 1.45
C ASN A 420 -2.37 -0.90 1.38
N LEU A 421 -2.93 0.11 2.05
CA LEU A 421 -2.21 1.31 2.44
C LEU A 421 -1.58 1.08 3.81
N VAL A 422 -0.25 1.11 3.87
CA VAL A 422 0.51 0.78 5.07
C VAL A 422 1.00 2.05 5.76
N ARG A 423 0.70 2.10 7.06
CA ARG A 423 1.19 3.14 7.96
C ARG A 423 2.62 2.82 8.40
N GLY A 424 3.51 3.80 8.32
CA GLY A 424 4.82 3.73 8.96
C GLY A 424 4.72 4.10 10.44
N ASP A 425 5.61 3.57 11.27
CA ASP A 425 5.85 4.08 12.64
C ASP A 425 7.02 5.06 12.69
N TRP A 426 7.96 4.86 11.76
CA TRP A 426 9.15 5.67 11.55
C TRP A 426 8.94 6.56 10.33
N ARG A 427 9.51 7.77 10.37
CA ARG A 427 9.39 8.79 9.33
C ARG A 427 10.75 9.15 8.79
N ARG A 428 10.88 9.37 7.48
CA ARG A 428 12.12 9.90 6.91
C ARG A 428 12.40 11.30 7.44
N TYR A 429 13.61 11.54 7.91
CA TYR A 429 14.11 12.88 8.17
C TYR A 429 14.62 13.47 6.86
N LEU A 430 14.11 14.65 6.50
CA LEU A 430 14.35 15.28 5.19
C LEU A 430 15.32 16.47 5.27
N GLU A 431 15.68 16.91 6.47
CA GLU A 431 16.65 17.99 6.63
C GLU A 431 18.07 17.44 6.66
N ASP A 432 19.03 18.32 6.42
CA ASP A 432 20.44 18.00 6.41
C ASP A 432 20.92 17.52 7.80
N LEU A 433 21.73 16.46 7.79
CA LEU A 433 22.31 15.81 8.97
C LEU A 433 23.83 15.94 9.02
N SER A 434 24.44 16.65 8.07
CA SER A 434 25.86 16.97 8.03
C SER A 434 26.30 17.82 9.23
N ASP A 435 27.57 17.67 9.63
CA ASP A 435 28.14 18.36 10.79
C ASP A 435 28.39 19.87 10.46
N PRO A 436 28.27 20.79 11.44
CA PRO A 436 28.42 22.23 11.19
C PRO A 436 29.81 22.60 10.63
N GLY A 437 29.85 23.11 9.39
CA GLY A 437 31.09 23.38 8.64
C GLY A 437 31.21 22.54 7.37
N GLU A 438 30.38 21.51 7.26
CA GLU A 438 30.12 20.73 6.07
C GLU A 438 29.11 21.50 5.23
N VAL A 439 29.56 21.99 4.07
CA VAL A 439 28.68 22.60 3.09
C VAL A 439 28.60 21.62 1.95
N ILE A 440 27.58 20.77 1.95
CA ILE A 440 27.02 20.30 0.69
C ILE A 440 26.06 21.42 0.29
N VAL A 441 26.51 22.33 -0.57
CA VAL A 441 25.60 23.26 -1.25
C VAL A 441 24.59 22.34 -1.91
N GLY A 442 23.33 22.35 -1.45
CA GLY A 442 22.28 21.46 -1.92
C GLY A 442 22.39 21.29 -3.43
N ASP A 443 23.01 20.18 -3.81
CA ASP A 443 23.38 19.96 -5.19
C ASP A 443 22.09 19.49 -5.86
N PRO A 444 21.60 20.16 -6.91
CA PRO A 444 20.56 19.58 -7.75
C PRO A 444 20.91 18.21 -8.35
N LEU A 445 22.12 17.68 -8.08
CA LEU A 445 22.62 16.35 -8.43
C LEU A 445 22.68 15.34 -7.26
N ASP A 446 22.14 15.60 -6.06
CA ASP A 446 22.07 14.57 -5.00
C ASP A 446 21.31 13.34 -5.53
N THR A 447 22.05 12.25 -5.72
CA THR A 447 21.55 10.98 -6.26
C THR A 447 21.33 9.94 -5.15
N THR A 448 21.50 10.34 -3.88
CA THR A 448 21.29 9.47 -2.72
C THR A 448 19.81 9.15 -2.55
N SER A 449 19.43 7.88 -2.67
CA SER A 449 18.08 7.42 -2.30
C SER A 449 18.08 6.80 -0.92
N PHE A 450 17.09 7.13 -0.09
CA PHE A 450 16.92 6.57 1.24
C PHE A 450 15.48 6.14 1.46
N ASP A 451 15.26 4.87 1.75
CA ASP A 451 13.94 4.30 2.00
C ASP A 451 13.90 3.59 3.34
N ILE A 452 12.72 3.67 3.96
CA ILE A 452 12.40 2.95 5.19
C ILE A 452 11.57 1.74 4.79
N ALA A 453 11.93 0.57 5.28
CA ALA A 453 11.18 -0.65 5.06
C ALA A 453 11.01 -1.41 6.36
N THR A 454 10.27 -2.51 6.28
CA THR A 454 10.11 -3.46 7.36
C THR A 454 10.51 -4.81 6.81
N VAL A 455 11.34 -5.53 7.55
CA VAL A 455 11.66 -6.94 7.26
C VAL A 455 11.13 -7.78 8.40
N ASN A 456 10.51 -8.91 8.10
CA ASN A 456 9.86 -9.74 9.11
C ASN A 456 9.98 -11.22 8.84
N ILE A 457 9.75 -12.02 9.88
CA ILE A 457 9.91 -13.48 9.82
C ILE A 457 8.83 -14.15 8.96
N GLU A 458 7.63 -13.56 8.86
CA GLU A 458 6.53 -14.14 8.09
C GLU A 458 6.67 -13.95 6.58
N GLU A 459 7.28 -12.85 6.15
CA GLU A 459 7.38 -12.44 4.75
C GLU A 459 8.79 -12.59 4.17
N ASN A 460 9.84 -12.33 4.96
CA ASN A 460 11.23 -12.24 4.48
C ASN A 460 12.12 -13.35 5.06
N GLY A 461 11.52 -14.38 5.68
CA GLY A 461 12.25 -15.49 6.30
C GLY A 461 13.01 -16.39 5.31
N ASP A 462 12.71 -16.29 4.01
CA ASP A 462 13.35 -16.99 2.89
C ASP A 462 13.98 -16.04 1.85
N ARG A 463 14.19 -14.76 2.22
CA ARG A 463 14.84 -13.73 1.38
C ARG A 463 16.28 -14.11 0.98
N ASP A 464 16.69 -13.69 -0.20
CA ASP A 464 18.04 -13.83 -0.78
C ASP A 464 18.69 -12.43 -0.98
N PRO A 465 19.98 -12.20 -0.69
CA PRO A 465 21.01 -13.16 -0.26
C PRO A 465 21.03 -13.49 1.24
N ILE A 466 20.39 -12.67 2.07
CA ILE A 466 20.32 -12.86 3.52
C ILE A 466 18.86 -12.94 3.93
N ASN A 467 18.52 -14.07 4.56
CA ASN A 467 17.18 -14.32 5.02
C ASN A 467 16.95 -13.70 6.40
N TYR A 468 15.73 -13.22 6.67
CA TYR A 468 15.43 -12.66 7.97
C TYR A 468 15.31 -13.77 9.03
N VAL A 469 16.12 -13.67 10.09
CA VAL A 469 16.05 -14.55 11.26
C VAL A 469 15.89 -13.73 12.53
N LEU A 470 15.25 -14.30 13.53
CA LEU A 470 15.10 -13.66 14.84
C LEU A 470 16.48 -13.36 15.44
N PRO A 471 16.68 -12.18 16.06
CA PRO A 471 17.91 -11.88 16.77
C PRO A 471 18.20 -12.90 17.89
N PRO A 472 19.48 -13.17 18.21
CA PRO A 472 19.86 -14.14 19.24
C PRO A 472 19.19 -13.84 20.59
N GLY A 473 18.45 -14.82 21.12
CA GLY A 473 17.76 -14.74 22.41
C GLY A 473 16.37 -14.09 22.36
N ILE A 474 15.88 -13.70 21.18
CA ILE A 474 14.52 -13.20 20.98
C ILE A 474 13.60 -14.35 20.54
N GLU A 475 12.44 -14.43 21.17
CA GLU A 475 11.40 -15.40 20.84
C GLU A 475 10.14 -14.66 20.39
N ARG A 476 9.39 -15.25 19.45
CA ARG A 476 8.13 -14.67 18.98
C ARG A 476 7.12 -14.61 20.12
N GLU A 477 6.42 -13.47 20.23
CA GLU A 477 5.32 -13.34 21.19
C GLU A 477 4.23 -14.36 20.87
N VAL A 478 3.65 -14.97 21.92
CA VAL A 478 2.60 -15.95 21.78
C VAL A 478 1.30 -15.36 22.29
N ARG A 479 0.32 -15.22 21.40
CA ARG A 479 -1.04 -14.82 21.76
C ARG A 479 -1.90 -16.06 22.02
N TYR A 480 -2.68 -16.00 23.10
CA TYR A 480 -3.68 -17.01 23.40
C TYR A 480 -5.00 -16.66 22.69
N ASP A 481 -5.41 -17.46 21.69
CA ASP A 481 -6.73 -17.32 21.06
C ASP A 481 -7.54 -18.62 21.15
N ARG A 482 -8.72 -18.55 21.77
CA ARG A 482 -9.83 -19.52 21.80
C ARG A 482 -9.55 -21.01 22.04
N SER A 483 -8.30 -21.46 22.19
CA SER A 483 -7.75 -22.76 22.68
C SER A 483 -6.34 -23.04 22.12
N GLU A 484 -5.78 -22.19 21.27
CA GLU A 484 -4.47 -22.40 20.60
C GLU A 484 -3.47 -21.28 20.91
N LEU A 485 -2.19 -21.64 20.84
CA LEU A 485 -1.06 -20.72 20.98
C LEU A 485 -0.65 -20.29 19.58
N LEU A 486 -0.81 -19.01 19.26
CA LEU A 486 -0.44 -18.43 17.97
C LEU A 486 0.80 -17.55 18.15
N GLN A 487 1.85 -17.82 17.39
CA GLN A 487 3.01 -16.94 17.34
C GLN A 487 2.67 -15.69 16.52
N GLN A 488 2.96 -14.52 17.08
CA GLN A 488 2.80 -13.25 16.39
C GLN A 488 3.97 -13.00 15.43
N ASN A 489 3.75 -12.14 14.44
CA ASN A 489 4.81 -11.71 13.55
C ASN A 489 5.86 -10.90 14.33
N GLU A 490 7.13 -11.06 13.96
CA GLU A 490 8.27 -10.34 14.53
C GLU A 490 8.96 -9.60 13.38
N GLN A 491 9.22 -8.31 13.58
CA GLN A 491 9.59 -7.39 12.50
C GLN A 491 10.70 -6.43 12.95
N SER A 492 11.66 -6.19 12.06
CA SER A 492 12.69 -5.16 12.19
C SER A 492 12.43 -3.97 11.27
N LEU A 493 12.91 -2.80 11.69
CA LEU A 493 13.02 -1.64 10.81
C LEU A 493 14.23 -1.84 9.88
N ALA A 494 14.03 -1.62 8.58
CA ALA A 494 15.09 -1.66 7.57
C ALA A 494 15.35 -0.26 7.01
N LEU A 495 16.60 0.18 7.05
CA LEU A 495 17.08 1.43 6.47
C LEU A 495 17.82 1.08 5.17
N ARG A 496 17.21 1.36 4.03
CA ARG A 496 17.78 1.11 2.71
C ARG A 496 18.35 2.40 2.17
N VAL A 497 19.63 2.40 1.82
CA VAL A 497 20.29 3.56 1.22
C VAL A 497 21.00 3.14 -0.05
N ASN A 498 20.94 4.00 -1.07
CA ASN A 498 21.69 3.83 -2.30
C ASN A 498 22.46 5.11 -2.56
N ASN A 499 23.74 4.96 -2.93
CA ASN A 499 24.63 6.06 -3.27
C ASN A 499 24.78 7.12 -2.16
N LEU A 500 24.93 6.69 -0.90
CA LEU A 500 25.21 7.59 0.23
C LEU A 500 26.62 8.15 0.10
N GLU A 501 26.72 9.43 -0.24
CA GLU A 501 28.00 10.12 -0.50
C GLU A 501 28.89 10.22 0.75
N ASP A 502 30.20 10.38 0.55
CA ASP A 502 31.21 10.54 1.61
C ASP A 502 30.88 11.74 2.51
N GLY A 503 30.77 11.51 3.82
CA GLY A 503 30.36 12.51 4.82
C GLY A 503 28.84 12.70 4.96
N ASP A 504 28.01 12.04 4.14
CA ASP A 504 26.57 12.21 4.17
C ASP A 504 25.86 11.24 5.15
N ALA A 505 24.66 11.63 5.60
CA ALA A 505 23.84 10.85 6.51
C ALA A 505 22.35 10.92 6.14
N ARG A 506 21.65 9.79 6.34
CA ARG A 506 20.19 9.69 6.19
C ARG A 506 19.61 9.00 7.41
N ALA A 507 18.44 9.46 7.85
CA ALA A 507 17.82 8.95 9.07
C ALA A 507 16.31 8.83 8.98
N ALA A 508 15.79 7.94 9.82
CA ALA A 508 14.40 7.84 10.18
C ALA A 508 14.21 8.36 11.61
N PHE A 509 13.03 8.89 11.94
CA PHE A 509 12.70 9.32 13.29
C PHE A 509 11.31 8.85 13.72
N LYS A 510 11.14 8.72 15.04
CA LYS A 510 9.90 8.43 15.73
C LYS A 510 9.74 9.42 16.88
N ASN A 511 8.58 10.06 16.94
CA ASN A 511 8.24 10.92 18.07
C ASN A 511 7.79 10.05 19.26
N THR A 512 8.25 10.41 20.45
CA THR A 512 7.98 9.69 21.69
C THR A 512 7.71 10.64 22.84
N SER A 513 7.45 10.10 24.03
CA SER A 513 7.45 10.84 25.29
C SER A 513 7.82 9.83 26.38
N TYR A 514 9.13 9.60 26.52
CA TYR A 514 9.68 8.62 27.47
C TYR A 514 10.60 9.29 28.48
N ASP A 515 10.48 8.88 29.76
CA ASP A 515 11.49 9.11 30.79
C ASP A 515 12.33 7.85 30.93
N ILE A 516 13.59 7.92 30.49
CA ILE A 516 14.49 6.75 30.53
C ILE A 516 15.52 6.81 31.66
N ARG A 517 15.42 7.78 32.58
CA ARG A 517 16.43 8.01 33.63
C ARG A 517 16.53 6.88 34.65
N ARG A 518 15.46 6.11 34.82
CA ARG A 518 15.42 5.00 35.79
C ARG A 518 16.06 3.73 35.25
N TYR A 519 16.40 3.67 33.97
CA TYR A 519 17.04 2.54 33.34
C TYR A 519 18.55 2.77 33.24
N LYS A 520 19.32 1.68 33.17
CA LYS A 520 20.78 1.74 33.14
C LYS A 520 21.34 1.54 31.74
N ASN A 521 20.69 0.71 30.94
CA ASN A 521 21.17 0.34 29.60
C ASN A 521 20.10 0.62 28.54
N LEU A 522 20.58 0.97 27.35
CA LEU A 522 19.84 1.04 26.11
C LEU A 522 20.44 0.01 25.16
N GLU A 523 19.61 -0.91 24.68
CA GLU A 523 20.02 -2.07 23.89
C GLU A 523 19.27 -2.09 22.56
N MET A 524 19.93 -2.51 21.49
CA MET A 524 19.31 -2.72 20.17
C MET A 524 20.18 -3.65 19.33
N TYR A 525 19.55 -4.57 18.61
CA TYR A 525 20.24 -5.44 17.66
C TYR A 525 20.36 -4.76 16.31
N VAL A 526 21.48 -4.99 15.63
CA VAL A 526 21.78 -4.33 14.37
C VAL A 526 22.40 -5.32 13.38
N HIS A 527 21.85 -5.33 12.19
CA HIS A 527 22.34 -6.05 11.02
C HIS A 527 22.70 -5.04 9.93
N ALA A 528 23.72 -5.32 9.14
CA ALA A 528 24.08 -4.53 7.97
C ALA A 528 24.48 -5.46 6.82
N GLU A 529 24.05 -5.12 5.62
CA GLU A 529 24.43 -5.79 4.37
C GLU A 529 24.69 -4.75 3.26
N GLY A 530 25.59 -5.09 2.33
CA GLY A 530 25.82 -4.29 1.13
C GLY A 530 24.67 -4.47 0.12
N SER A 531 24.40 -3.46 -0.69
CA SER A 531 23.43 -3.58 -1.79
C SER A 531 23.94 -4.52 -2.89
N MET A 532 23.03 -5.14 -3.65
CA MET A 532 23.34 -6.08 -4.73
C MET A 532 24.31 -5.52 -5.80
N ASP A 533 24.36 -4.19 -5.96
CA ASP A 533 25.17 -3.48 -6.94
C ASP A 533 26.54 -3.01 -6.41
N ASN A 534 26.74 -2.93 -5.07
CA ASN A 534 28.00 -2.52 -4.45
C ASN A 534 28.39 -3.51 -3.33
N ARG A 535 28.95 -4.65 -3.74
CA ARG A 535 29.18 -5.84 -2.91
C ARG A 535 30.45 -5.78 -2.04
N GLN A 536 31.13 -4.65 -1.98
CA GLN A 536 32.39 -4.50 -1.25
C GLN A 536 32.29 -3.40 -0.18
N MET A 537 31.27 -3.49 0.67
CA MET A 537 31.26 -2.76 1.93
C MET A 537 32.23 -3.47 2.89
N GLU A 538 33.12 -2.71 3.52
CA GLU A 538 34.04 -3.19 4.56
C GLU A 538 33.58 -2.73 5.96
N THR A 539 34.28 -3.22 7.00
CA THR A 539 33.95 -2.85 8.37
C THR A 539 34.35 -1.40 8.64
N GLY A 540 33.38 -0.56 9.01
CA GLY A 540 33.60 0.85 9.34
C GLY A 540 33.33 1.84 8.21
N ASP A 541 33.01 1.36 7.00
CA ASP A 541 32.56 2.19 5.86
C ASP A 541 31.18 2.83 6.12
N LEU A 542 30.37 2.21 6.99
CA LEU A 542 29.07 2.73 7.39
C LEU A 542 28.94 2.72 8.90
N TRP A 543 28.33 3.77 9.43
CA TRP A 543 28.05 3.92 10.84
C TRP A 543 26.55 3.99 11.05
N LEU A 544 26.04 3.22 12.02
CA LEU A 544 24.71 3.43 12.55
C LEU A 544 24.80 4.48 13.65
N PHE A 545 23.86 5.42 13.71
CA PHE A 545 23.71 6.32 14.83
C PHE A 545 22.28 6.35 15.37
N LEU A 546 22.17 6.44 16.69
CA LEU A 546 20.93 6.65 17.43
C LEU A 546 21.00 8.00 18.15
N ARG A 547 20.18 8.95 17.73
CA ARG A 547 19.93 10.22 18.40
C ARG A 547 18.71 10.11 19.31
N LEU A 548 18.86 10.60 20.53
CA LEU A 548 17.77 10.75 21.49
C LEU A 548 17.84 12.12 22.18
N GLY A 549 16.69 12.79 22.31
CA GLY A 549 16.63 14.13 22.88
C GLY A 549 15.26 14.76 22.85
N THR A 550 15.22 16.05 23.15
CA THR A 550 13.99 16.86 23.11
C THR A 550 13.68 17.38 21.70
N ASP A 551 14.68 17.39 20.81
CA ASP A 551 14.53 17.74 19.39
C ASP A 551 15.58 17.01 18.53
N PHE A 552 15.48 17.18 17.21
CA PHE A 552 16.29 16.45 16.23
C PHE A 552 17.71 17.01 16.02
N ASN A 553 17.92 18.31 16.26
CA ASN A 553 19.08 19.03 15.70
C ASN A 553 19.79 20.00 16.66
N GLN A 554 19.16 20.46 17.75
CA GLN A 554 19.75 21.38 18.73
C GLN A 554 20.08 20.71 20.06
N ASN A 555 19.24 19.81 20.56
CA ASN A 555 19.33 19.24 21.90
C ASN A 555 19.20 17.72 21.86
N TYR A 556 20.32 17.04 21.60
CA TYR A 556 20.36 15.58 21.49
C TYR A 556 21.65 14.98 22.05
N TYR A 557 21.53 13.73 22.49
CA TYR A 557 22.61 12.77 22.58
C TYR A 557 22.62 11.94 21.30
N GLU A 558 23.78 11.68 20.71
CA GLU A 558 23.95 10.70 19.64
C GLU A 558 24.90 9.61 20.13
N TYR A 559 24.54 8.35 19.94
CA TYR A 559 25.46 7.23 20.05
C TYR A 559 25.63 6.62 18.67
N ALA A 560 26.88 6.53 18.19
CA ALA A 560 27.18 6.01 16.87
C ALA A 560 28.18 4.85 16.96
N VAL A 561 27.94 3.79 16.19
CA VAL A 561 28.77 2.58 16.13
C VAL A 561 29.13 2.26 14.68
N PRO A 562 30.39 1.86 14.39
CA PRO A 562 30.77 1.38 13.07
C PRO A 562 30.13 0.01 12.81
N LEU A 563 29.69 -0.21 11.57
CA LEU A 563 29.03 -1.45 11.17
C LEU A 563 30.01 -2.40 10.50
N LYS A 564 29.85 -3.68 10.81
CA LYS A 564 30.43 -4.80 10.08
C LYS A 564 29.33 -5.41 9.19
N PRO A 565 29.54 -5.47 7.87
CA PRO A 565 28.59 -6.12 6.98
C PRO A 565 28.56 -7.64 7.20
N THR A 566 27.39 -8.22 6.97
CA THR A 566 27.17 -9.66 7.04
C THR A 566 27.60 -10.31 5.73
N ASP A 567 28.29 -11.45 5.83
CA ASP A 567 28.70 -12.22 4.65
C ASP A 567 27.47 -12.81 3.94
N GLU A 568 27.48 -12.81 2.60
CA GLU A 568 26.40 -13.40 1.79
C GLU A 568 26.18 -14.89 2.12
N GLY A 569 24.91 -15.32 2.16
CA GLY A 569 24.56 -16.70 2.50
C GLY A 569 24.72 -17.05 3.98
N ALA A 570 24.98 -16.06 4.85
CA ALA A 570 24.88 -16.23 6.29
C ALA A 570 23.45 -16.66 6.67
N THR A 571 23.34 -17.69 7.48
CA THR A 571 22.05 -18.26 7.92
C THR A 571 21.91 -18.37 9.43
N SER A 572 23.02 -18.27 10.18
CA SER A 572 22.99 -18.29 11.65
C SER A 572 22.66 -16.91 12.21
N ALA A 573 21.84 -16.88 13.28
CA ALA A 573 21.44 -15.65 13.94
C ALA A 573 22.62 -14.80 14.42
N GLU A 574 23.71 -15.41 14.91
CA GLU A 574 24.89 -14.68 15.39
C GLU A 574 25.75 -14.09 14.26
N ALA A 575 25.63 -14.62 13.04
CA ALA A 575 26.30 -14.07 11.87
C ALA A 575 25.50 -12.90 11.29
N ILE A 576 24.17 -13.04 11.22
CA ILE A 576 23.26 -12.00 10.72
C ILE A 576 23.16 -10.83 11.71
N TRP A 577 23.12 -11.12 13.01
CA TRP A 577 23.08 -10.13 14.09
C TRP A 577 24.38 -10.14 14.89
N PRO A 578 25.51 -9.69 14.31
CA PRO A 578 26.79 -9.78 15.00
C PRO A 578 26.81 -8.82 16.19
N SER A 579 27.29 -9.29 17.34
CA SER A 579 27.41 -8.48 18.55
C SER A 579 28.30 -7.23 18.37
N PHE A 580 29.13 -7.20 17.32
CA PHE A 580 29.92 -6.03 16.95
C PHE A 580 29.06 -4.83 16.53
N ASN A 581 27.89 -5.08 15.92
CA ASN A 581 26.99 -4.03 15.43
C ASN A 581 25.99 -3.58 16.50
N ASN A 582 25.72 -4.41 17.51
CA ASN A 582 24.69 -4.13 18.50
C ASN A 582 24.97 -2.84 19.27
N ILE A 583 23.89 -2.10 19.57
CA ILE A 583 23.94 -1.04 20.57
C ILE A 583 23.80 -1.69 21.93
N ASP A 584 24.81 -1.51 22.78
CA ASP A 584 24.79 -1.80 24.22
C ASP A 584 25.37 -0.58 24.95
N LEU A 585 24.51 0.41 25.18
CA LEU A 585 24.89 1.70 25.73
C LEU A 585 24.43 1.83 27.18
N SER A 586 25.39 1.97 28.09
CA SER A 586 25.08 2.44 29.44
C SER A 586 24.68 3.92 29.42
N LEU A 587 23.45 4.22 29.83
CA LEU A 587 22.86 5.56 29.81
C LEU A 587 23.63 6.56 30.70
N GLU A 588 24.34 6.07 31.72
CA GLU A 588 25.23 6.91 32.54
C GLU A 588 26.33 7.57 31.69
N GLN A 589 26.78 6.92 30.61
CA GLN A 589 27.81 7.45 29.74
C GLN A 589 27.35 8.73 29.02
N LEU A 590 26.06 8.84 28.68
CA LEU A 590 25.48 10.05 28.09
C LEU A 590 25.55 11.23 29.08
N GLY A 591 25.16 10.99 30.33
CA GLY A 591 25.28 11.99 31.40
C GLY A 591 26.72 12.41 31.64
N ASN A 592 27.65 11.44 31.68
CA ASN A 592 29.07 11.70 31.85
C ASN A 592 29.68 12.49 30.67
N ALA A 593 29.28 12.20 29.42
CA ALA A 593 29.71 12.95 28.24
C ALA A 593 29.27 14.42 28.32
N LYS A 594 28.02 14.67 28.73
CA LYS A 594 27.52 16.04 28.96
C LYS A 594 28.30 16.78 30.05
N ILE A 595 28.61 16.12 31.18
CA ILE A 595 29.44 16.69 32.25
C ILE A 595 30.86 16.99 31.74
N GLN A 596 31.44 16.13 30.90
CA GLN A 596 32.76 16.37 30.31
C GLN A 596 32.76 17.60 29.39
N ARG A 597 31.76 17.74 28.53
CA ARG A 597 31.53 18.91 27.69
C ARG A 597 31.42 20.19 28.53
N ASP A 598 30.62 20.16 29.59
CA ASP A 598 30.44 21.33 30.46
C ASP A 598 31.76 21.73 31.16
N ARG A 599 32.59 20.74 31.54
CA ARG A 599 33.91 20.98 32.13
C ARG A 599 34.94 21.49 31.13
N SER A 600 34.82 21.17 29.84
CA SER A 600 35.70 21.69 28.79
C SER A 600 35.32 23.11 28.34
N ASN A 601 34.21 23.67 28.83
CA ASN A 601 33.65 24.96 28.41
C ASN A 601 33.38 25.05 26.90
N GLN A 602 33.09 23.93 26.24
CA GLN A 602 32.69 23.93 24.83
C GLN A 602 31.29 24.51 24.68
N ALA A 603 31.04 25.25 23.59
CA ALA A 603 29.78 25.94 23.37
C ALA A 603 28.61 24.94 23.17
N LEU A 604 27.42 25.29 23.65
CA LEU A 604 26.25 24.40 23.57
C LEU A 604 25.79 24.13 22.13
N ASN A 605 26.01 25.05 21.21
CA ASN A 605 25.63 24.92 19.80
C ASN A 605 26.62 24.08 18.97
N GLU A 606 27.79 23.75 19.54
CA GLU A 606 28.80 22.87 18.94
C GLU A 606 28.58 21.42 19.38
N ILE A 607 29.05 20.49 18.55
CA ILE A 607 29.00 19.06 18.83
C ILE A 607 30.23 18.68 19.66
N PHE A 608 30.01 18.14 20.86
CA PHE A 608 31.06 17.53 21.67
C PHE A 608 31.12 16.03 21.41
N ILE A 609 32.30 15.50 21.09
CA ILE A 609 32.50 14.08 20.75
C ILE A 609 33.42 13.44 21.80
N THR A 610 33.05 12.26 22.29
CA THR A 610 33.89 11.46 23.19
C THR A 610 33.73 9.96 22.90
N PRO A 611 34.78 9.14 23.01
CA PRO A 611 34.66 7.69 22.88
C PRO A 611 33.73 7.10 23.94
N ALA A 612 32.88 6.15 23.57
CA ALA A 612 32.08 5.39 24.51
C ALA A 612 32.92 4.28 25.16
N LYS A 613 32.98 4.28 26.49
CA LYS A 613 33.79 3.33 27.24
C LYS A 613 33.28 1.90 27.07
N GLY A 614 34.18 0.99 26.74
CA GLY A 614 33.88 -0.44 26.61
C GLY A 614 33.23 -0.82 25.27
N SER A 615 33.16 0.10 24.31
CA SER A 615 32.62 -0.16 22.96
C SER A 615 33.54 0.42 21.88
N ASN A 616 33.28 0.08 20.63
CA ASN A 616 33.85 0.69 19.43
C ASN A 616 33.10 1.98 19.00
N GLY A 617 32.08 2.39 19.75
CA GLY A 617 31.25 3.55 19.43
C GLY A 617 31.74 4.88 20.01
N ILE A 618 31.09 5.95 19.57
CA ILE A 618 31.32 7.33 20.02
C ILE A 618 30.01 7.94 20.51
N ILE A 619 30.11 8.86 21.47
CA ILE A 619 29.00 9.66 21.95
C ILE A 619 29.20 11.09 21.46
N ARG A 620 28.18 11.64 20.82
CA ARG A 620 28.07 13.07 20.52
C ARG A 620 27.04 13.74 21.43
N VAL A 621 27.32 14.96 21.87
CA VAL A 621 26.40 15.78 22.67
C VAL A 621 26.29 17.16 22.03
N ARG A 622 25.05 17.57 21.71
CA ARG A 622 24.76 18.94 21.26
C ARG A 622 23.64 19.54 22.11
N GLY A 623 23.79 20.80 22.48
CA GLY A 623 22.82 21.54 23.29
C GLY A 623 22.73 21.03 24.72
N ASN A 624 21.52 21.04 25.27
CA ASN A 624 21.22 20.61 26.63
C ASN A 624 20.15 19.50 26.66
N PRO A 625 20.43 18.32 26.08
CA PRO A 625 19.45 17.24 25.99
C PRO A 625 19.02 16.73 27.36
N ASP A 626 17.80 16.22 27.45
CA ASP A 626 17.20 15.68 28.66
C ASP A 626 16.71 14.24 28.46
N LEU A 627 17.12 13.34 29.35
CA LEU A 627 16.68 11.94 29.36
C LEU A 627 15.33 11.74 30.08
N SER A 628 14.83 12.78 30.76
CA SER A 628 13.51 12.77 31.41
C SER A 628 12.34 13.00 30.45
N ASP A 629 12.63 13.57 29.28
CA ASP A 629 11.63 13.90 28.27
C ASP A 629 12.23 13.65 26.87
N VAL A 630 12.43 12.36 26.56
CA VAL A 630 12.89 11.95 25.23
C VAL A 630 11.70 12.03 24.28
N GLN A 631 11.66 13.13 23.53
CA GLN A 631 10.60 13.43 22.56
C GLN A 631 10.87 12.84 21.18
N THR A 632 12.12 12.51 20.88
CA THR A 632 12.51 11.92 19.61
C THR A 632 13.51 10.79 19.81
N PHE A 633 13.27 9.69 19.09
CA PHE A 633 14.33 8.79 18.64
C PHE A 633 14.56 9.01 17.15
N MET A 634 15.81 9.23 16.76
CA MET A 634 16.22 9.28 15.38
C MET A 634 17.31 8.23 15.17
N LEU A 635 17.10 7.38 14.18
CA LEU A 635 17.99 6.30 13.83
C LEU A 635 18.41 6.46 12.37
N GLY A 636 19.71 6.49 12.13
CA GLY A 636 20.21 6.72 10.78
C GLY A 636 21.51 6.02 10.51
N VAL A 637 21.87 6.05 9.23
CA VAL A 637 23.14 5.57 8.70
C VAL A 637 23.95 6.76 8.21
N ARG A 638 25.26 6.72 8.43
CA ARG A 638 26.21 7.75 8.03
C ARG A 638 27.39 7.10 7.33
N ASN A 639 27.74 7.62 6.15
CA ASN A 639 29.02 7.36 5.52
C ASN A 639 30.02 8.38 6.10
N PRO A 640 30.89 7.98 7.04
CA PRO A 640 31.82 8.91 7.66
C PRO A 640 32.78 9.45 6.60
N LYS A 641 33.22 10.70 6.75
CA LYS A 641 34.20 11.27 5.83
C LYS A 641 35.52 10.49 5.89
N GLN A 642 36.12 10.15 4.75
CA GLN A 642 37.40 9.43 4.68
C GLN A 642 38.49 10.02 5.61
N ASP A 643 38.63 11.35 5.64
CA ASP A 643 39.65 12.04 6.45
C ASP A 643 39.40 11.96 7.97
N ASP A 644 38.14 11.76 8.38
CA ASP A 644 37.69 11.73 9.78
C ASP A 644 37.30 10.32 10.25
N ASN A 645 37.40 9.31 9.38
CA ASN A 645 37.12 7.92 9.72
C ASN A 645 38.31 7.27 10.44
N THR A 646 38.01 6.51 11.50
CA THR A 646 39.02 5.74 12.24
C THR A 646 39.33 4.39 11.61
N TYR A 647 38.50 3.95 10.68
CA TYR A 647 38.67 2.76 9.85
C TYR A 647 39.28 3.13 8.50
N GLN A 648 39.83 2.14 7.81
CA GLN A 648 40.37 2.37 6.47
C GLN A 648 39.20 2.52 5.50
N ASP A 649 38.99 3.73 5.01
CA ASP A 649 37.86 4.11 4.18
C ASP A 649 38.34 4.50 2.78
N ASN A 650 37.58 4.13 1.75
CA ASN A 650 37.87 4.49 0.36
C ASN A 650 37.23 5.83 -0.06
N GLY A 651 36.31 6.39 0.73
CA GLY A 651 35.59 7.64 0.42
C GLY A 651 34.61 7.52 -0.74
N GLU A 652 34.20 6.28 -1.09
CA GLU A 652 33.25 6.02 -2.17
C GLU A 652 31.79 6.04 -1.66
N PRO A 653 30.80 6.31 -2.51
CA PRO A 653 29.40 6.22 -2.13
C PRO A 653 28.98 4.81 -1.70
N ILE A 654 28.24 4.71 -0.60
CA ILE A 654 27.81 3.44 -0.02
C ILE A 654 26.34 3.17 -0.33
N SER A 655 26.05 1.94 -0.76
CA SER A 655 24.69 1.41 -0.90
C SER A 655 24.54 0.20 0.00
N SER A 656 23.58 0.24 0.92
CA SER A 656 23.43 -0.76 1.96
C SER A 656 21.98 -0.89 2.45
N GLU A 657 21.70 -2.00 3.10
CA GLU A 657 20.49 -2.20 3.89
C GLU A 657 20.87 -2.53 5.33
N VAL A 658 20.32 -1.77 6.27
CA VAL A 658 20.62 -1.91 7.71
C VAL A 658 19.33 -2.25 8.44
N TRP A 659 19.29 -3.40 9.13
CA TRP A 659 18.15 -3.77 9.96
C TRP A 659 18.44 -3.49 11.41
N VAL A 660 17.42 -3.03 12.11
CA VAL A 660 17.50 -2.73 13.54
C VAL A 660 16.27 -3.27 14.24
N ASN A 661 16.53 -3.90 15.38
CA ASN A 661 15.50 -4.61 16.12
C ASN A 661 15.62 -4.42 17.62
N GLU A 662 14.51 -4.59 18.34
CA GLU A 662 14.46 -4.66 19.79
C GLU A 662 15.14 -3.46 20.48
N LEU A 663 14.78 -2.23 20.08
CA LEU A 663 15.19 -1.02 20.78
C LEU A 663 14.53 -1.00 22.16
N ARG A 664 15.30 -1.33 23.19
CA ARG A 664 14.80 -1.49 24.56
C ARG A 664 15.69 -0.84 25.59
N VAL A 665 15.11 -0.55 26.73
CA VAL A 665 15.83 -0.16 27.94
C VAL A 665 15.81 -1.32 28.94
N SER A 666 16.93 -1.52 29.63
CA SER A 666 17.08 -2.62 30.58
C SER A 666 17.71 -2.14 31.90
N ASN A 667 17.58 -2.98 32.93
CA ASN A 667 18.14 -2.81 34.27
C ASN A 667 17.72 -1.50 34.95
N PHE A 668 16.70 -1.55 35.80
CA PHE A 668 16.24 -0.36 36.53
C PHE A 668 17.11 -0.05 37.76
N ASP A 669 17.05 1.20 38.22
CA ASP A 669 17.58 1.60 39.52
C ASP A 669 16.70 1.06 40.65
N GLU A 670 17.24 0.08 41.40
CA GLU A 670 16.59 -0.58 42.53
C GLU A 670 16.82 0.16 43.87
N SER A 671 17.38 1.38 43.84
CA SER A 671 17.61 2.15 45.06
C SER A 671 16.29 2.55 45.74
N GLY A 672 16.04 1.99 46.93
CA GLY A 672 14.84 2.27 47.70
C GLY A 672 14.87 3.61 48.43
N GLY A 673 13.70 4.21 48.65
CA GLY A 673 13.53 5.37 49.52
C GLY A 673 12.87 5.04 50.85
N TRP A 674 12.85 6.01 51.76
CA TRP A 674 12.11 5.93 53.01
C TRP A 674 11.26 7.18 53.23
N ALA A 675 10.20 7.04 54.01
CA ALA A 675 9.46 8.18 54.55
C ALA A 675 9.23 8.04 56.04
N ALA A 676 9.19 9.18 56.71
CA ALA A 676 8.85 9.30 58.12
C ALA A 676 7.73 10.33 58.27
N ASN A 677 6.60 9.89 58.81
CA ASN A 677 5.45 10.75 59.11
C ASN A 677 5.30 10.83 60.63
N ALA A 678 5.20 12.05 61.16
CA ALA A 678 4.97 12.33 62.56
C ALA A 678 3.72 13.20 62.70
N LYS A 679 2.76 12.76 63.53
CA LYS A 679 1.54 13.50 63.84
C LYS A 679 1.37 13.57 65.36
N VAL A 680 1.20 14.78 65.88
CA VAL A 680 0.94 15.05 67.30
C VAL A 680 -0.39 15.77 67.40
N GLU A 681 -1.35 15.16 68.07
CA GLU A 681 -2.67 15.75 68.35
C GLU A 681 -2.79 16.02 69.85
N THR A 682 -3.04 17.27 70.20
CA THR A 682 -3.23 17.71 71.58
C THR A 682 -4.62 18.31 71.72
N LYS A 683 -5.46 17.71 72.57
CA LYS A 683 -6.81 18.18 72.87
C LYS A 683 -6.80 19.00 74.15
N LEU A 684 -7.14 20.28 74.05
CA LEU A 684 -7.25 21.19 75.18
C LEU A 684 -8.74 21.28 75.56
N ALA A 685 -9.11 20.66 76.68
CA ALA A 685 -10.49 20.60 77.16
C ALA A 685 -11.11 22.01 77.23
N ASP A 686 -12.31 22.16 76.66
CA ASP A 686 -13.11 23.39 76.56
C ASP A 686 -12.51 24.58 75.78
N PHE A 687 -11.34 24.43 75.13
CA PHE A 687 -10.70 25.50 74.34
C PHE A 687 -10.47 25.15 72.86
N GLY A 688 -10.06 23.91 72.53
CA GLY A 688 -9.86 23.51 71.13
C GLY A 688 -8.88 22.35 70.93
N ASN A 689 -8.65 21.98 69.67
CA ASN A 689 -7.71 20.94 69.28
C ASN A 689 -6.51 21.56 68.53
N LEU A 690 -5.29 21.17 68.89
CA LEU A 690 -4.06 21.50 68.16
C LEU A 690 -3.51 20.22 67.52
N THR A 691 -3.36 20.24 66.20
CA THR A 691 -2.75 19.15 65.44
C THR A 691 -1.48 19.66 64.76
N LEU A 692 -0.35 19.04 65.07
CA LEU A 692 0.93 19.24 64.39
C LEU A 692 1.24 17.99 63.55
N SER A 693 1.51 18.15 62.27
CA SER A 693 1.96 17.07 61.40
C SER A 693 3.23 17.48 60.65
N GLY A 694 4.20 16.57 60.57
CA GLY A 694 5.39 16.70 59.75
C GLY A 694 5.66 15.41 58.99
N SER A 695 6.09 15.53 57.74
CA SER A 695 6.44 14.40 56.88
C SER A 695 7.78 14.65 56.22
N ARG A 696 8.63 13.62 56.16
CA ARG A 696 9.87 13.60 55.37
C ARG A 696 9.85 12.39 54.45
N LYS A 697 10.16 12.60 53.17
CA LYS A 697 10.21 11.56 52.13
C LYS A 697 11.55 11.69 51.40
N THR A 698 12.23 10.59 51.11
CA THR A 698 13.42 10.58 50.24
C THR A 698 13.07 10.18 48.81
N ILE A 699 14.03 10.39 47.90
CA ILE A 699 13.98 9.86 46.53
C ILE A 699 13.79 8.34 46.61
N GLY A 700 12.94 7.78 45.74
CA GLY A 700 12.65 6.35 45.67
C GLY A 700 11.56 5.83 46.61
N PHE A 701 10.94 6.67 47.45
CA PHE A 701 9.77 6.27 48.26
C PHE A 701 8.47 6.53 47.48
N GLY A 702 7.46 5.66 47.59
CA GLY A 702 6.24 5.72 46.78
C GLY A 702 5.11 4.83 47.31
N GLY A 703 3.93 4.94 46.71
CA GLY A 703 2.86 3.94 46.87
C GLY A 703 3.25 2.61 46.21
N ILE A 704 2.54 1.52 46.52
CA ILE A 704 2.78 0.20 45.87
C ILE A 704 2.34 0.26 44.41
N GLU A 705 1.34 1.09 44.13
CA GLU A 705 0.75 1.37 42.84
C GLU A 705 1.52 2.38 41.99
N GLU A 706 2.56 3.05 42.54
CA GLU A 706 3.39 3.96 41.74
C GLU A 706 4.24 3.12 40.78
N SER A 707 3.88 3.16 39.49
CA SER A 707 4.64 2.53 38.43
C SER A 707 6.00 3.23 38.23
N LEU A 708 6.96 2.50 37.67
CA LEU A 708 8.13 3.07 37.01
C LEU A 708 7.60 3.84 35.78
N GLN A 709 7.20 5.11 35.97
CA GLN A 709 6.96 6.03 34.85
C GLN A 709 8.29 6.47 34.25
#